data_AF-A0A379F4W4-F1
#
_entry.id   AF-A0A379F4W4-F1
#
_cell.length_a   1.000
_cell.length_b   1.000
_cell.length_c   1.000
_cell.angle_alpha   90.00
_cell.angle_beta   90.00
_cell.angle_gamma   90.00
#
_symmetry.space_group_name_H-M   'P 1'
#
loop_
_entity.id
_entity.type
_entity.pdbx_description
1 polymer ?
#
loop_
_entity_poly.entity_id
_entity_poly.type
_entity_poly.pdbx_seq_one_letter_code
_entity_poly.pdbx_strand_id
1 'polypeptide(L)'
;MKNIVIPTSLSFFFLLFSNSSWSETDILATKQRIIDQRNNWLEEIKNGVITIPPENELKTAELDRIISNNYQAITGERRELAEADKSQSHSYVFNTYANILFGDNAKSINFSDIQAYQDLNILHNTGTYAYDPNKKRARSIDFILKELFLRGRPYQVIDKEGNYLNNYTNITGSSYPSGHTWNGYKQATVLSILFPEKGSEMFARAIEYGESRVIVGAHFATDTIASRIGNYYLLSQMLADDDTTRTFVKLAKEVRQNVANQCKSLNCLTTPKKITNDEAGYYGIKDPEILPLIFPNKIPSSANNLLHLRFAYLTKEQRQSILASTAYPSNSLAGWASNENDPDPSWGLINLPKAYNGPSYFYNHFIVNQTNNKFDFAEFGKLDEWKNDISGPGKLIKQGDGTLILSGNNHFAGVEVNQGNLLLIGENHYSKNSSINGGTLLLEGKLNSLLDVNKGTLLLNNGSINSQVNINDKGVLTGKGKIKKLEVNSGGIVAPGYSIGTINIDDTVLFNSDSHYLVEVNSQGDSDKIMSLGTVILNGGTVNVSLEKNKNLLTKDNVQSLYNTKYTILMADKGINGKFADVNPNYLFVGTTLYYDQNAVILNIGRNNTAFSSLAKTKNQISIANAIDALPSGHPVYESIVGMDLKNDVRNAFNELTGQIHADVLSNQLNGSRQIKETLLSQVKNAEILNSEKESTDNKGNVWAKVLYNWEDSSSDGNANSYDASAYGVLLGADQRFNNDKMLLGVAAGVTKTSLSGYNSHANSENYHLSLYSGYDFNRITLRAGVSNTFHRVHTSKTLNYVAQSDKNTANYNGNTNQIFIEVAYPITLSDTQLEPFVNLEYAKTKNATINEQGGRAALQAHSQSLNSTTSTTGLRLNNQWKLNNKSNVSLYGELGWLHQYHDMERGINLRFTNTQPTFTANSVDTARDALVVKAGTRIQINEISKLSIGYSGLTAKNQQDNSIDMKVSISF
;
A
#
# COMPACT_ATOMS: atom_id res chain seq x y z
N MET A 1 37.99 -6.07 10.08
CA MET A 1 36.77 -5.34 10.51
C MET A 1 35.91 -5.21 9.26
N LYS A 2 34.85 -5.96 8.90
CA LYS A 2 33.83 -6.81 9.55
C LYS A 2 32.99 -6.10 10.63
N ASN A 3 31.68 -6.00 10.33
CA ASN A 3 30.51 -5.47 11.07
C ASN A 3 30.25 -3.97 10.79
N ILE A 4 29.06 -3.54 10.32
CA ILE A 4 27.69 -3.54 10.92
C ILE A 4 26.65 -3.40 9.76
N VAL A 5 25.68 -4.31 9.48
CA VAL A 5 24.31 -4.52 10.07
C VAL A 5 23.35 -3.34 9.71
N ILE A 6 22.14 -3.43 9.10
CA ILE A 6 21.11 -4.46 8.82
C ILE A 6 20.18 -4.01 7.64
N PRO A 7 19.38 -4.91 7.02
CA PRO A 7 18.73 -4.75 5.71
C PRO A 7 17.21 -4.46 5.76
N THR A 8 16.64 -4.02 4.63
CA THR A 8 15.20 -3.98 4.35
C THR A 8 14.84 -4.87 3.16
N SER A 9 14.52 -6.13 3.43
CA SER A 9 13.72 -6.97 2.52
C SER A 9 13.23 -8.21 3.28
N LEU A 10 12.23 -8.02 4.15
CA LEU A 10 11.45 -9.11 4.73
C LEU A 10 10.00 -8.93 4.29
N SER A 11 9.70 -9.40 3.09
CA SER A 11 8.35 -9.60 2.57
C SER A 11 8.47 -10.64 1.48
N PHE A 12 8.62 -11.91 1.89
CA PHE A 12 8.46 -13.16 1.12
C PHE A 12 9.16 -14.33 1.85
N PHE A 13 8.97 -14.46 3.17
CA PHE A 13 9.39 -15.67 3.90
C PHE A 13 8.53 -15.82 5.17
N PHE A 14 7.25 -16.14 4.97
CA PHE A 14 6.35 -16.63 6.02
C PHE A 14 5.33 -17.61 5.42
N LEU A 15 5.78 -18.50 4.54
CA LEU A 15 4.95 -19.59 3.98
C LEU A 15 5.60 -20.96 4.02
N LEU A 16 6.71 -21.13 4.72
CA LEU A 16 7.31 -22.43 4.95
C LEU A 16 7.72 -22.50 6.43
N PHE A 17 7.27 -23.55 7.11
CA PHE A 17 7.45 -23.87 8.54
C PHE A 17 6.39 -23.31 9.52
N SER A 18 5.22 -23.95 9.50
CA SER A 18 4.60 -24.42 10.74
C SER A 18 3.72 -25.64 10.45
N ASN A 19 4.33 -26.79 10.12
CA ASN A 19 3.69 -28.06 10.44
C ASN A 19 3.73 -28.18 11.96
N SER A 20 2.74 -27.60 12.64
CA SER A 20 2.47 -27.98 14.02
C SER A 20 1.83 -29.36 13.98
N SER A 21 2.64 -30.40 13.86
CA SER A 21 2.21 -31.74 14.24
C SER A 21 1.79 -31.66 15.71
N TRP A 22 0.49 -31.76 15.97
CA TRP A 22 0.00 -32.04 17.31
C TRP A 22 0.58 -33.35 17.81
N SER A 23 0.64 -33.49 19.14
CA SER A 23 0.71 -34.81 19.75
C SER A 23 -0.70 -35.40 19.78
N GLU A 24 -0.88 -36.66 19.42
CA GLU A 24 -2.14 -37.43 19.54
C GLU A 24 -2.77 -37.30 20.95
N THR A 25 -1.95 -36.96 21.95
CA THR A 25 -2.29 -36.72 23.36
C THR A 25 -3.44 -35.72 23.55
N ASP A 26 -3.52 -34.65 22.75
CA ASP A 26 -4.50 -33.57 22.96
C ASP A 26 -5.91 -33.93 22.46
N ILE A 27 -5.99 -34.69 21.36
CA ILE A 27 -7.25 -35.24 20.83
C ILE A 27 -7.77 -36.31 21.81
N LEU A 28 -6.88 -37.18 22.30
CA LEU A 28 -7.25 -38.22 23.25
C LEU A 28 -7.75 -37.63 24.58
N ALA A 29 -7.10 -36.59 25.10
CA ALA A 29 -7.54 -35.88 26.31
C ALA A 29 -8.91 -35.21 26.11
N THR A 30 -9.13 -34.56 24.96
CA THR A 30 -10.44 -33.96 24.63
C THR A 30 -11.53 -35.03 24.54
N LYS A 31 -11.24 -36.15 23.87
CA LYS A 31 -12.15 -37.29 23.77
C LYS A 31 -12.52 -37.83 25.15
N GLN A 32 -11.55 -37.95 26.06
CA GLN A 32 -11.80 -38.43 27.42
C GLN A 32 -12.70 -37.47 28.19
N ARG A 33 -12.46 -36.15 28.14
CA ARG A 33 -13.34 -35.13 28.76
C ARG A 33 -14.80 -35.27 28.30
N ILE A 34 -15.01 -35.50 27.01
CA ILE A 34 -16.35 -35.73 26.45
C ILE A 34 -16.94 -37.06 26.97
N ILE A 35 -16.15 -38.13 27.03
CA ILE A 35 -16.58 -39.44 27.56
C ILE A 35 -17.04 -39.33 29.02
N ASP A 36 -16.31 -38.57 29.83
CA ASP A 36 -16.59 -38.40 31.25
C ASP A 36 -17.93 -37.69 31.51
N GLN A 37 -18.41 -36.89 30.54
CA GLN A 37 -19.64 -36.09 30.67
C GLN A 37 -20.84 -36.63 29.88
N ARG A 38 -20.64 -37.33 28.77
CA ARG A 38 -21.73 -37.69 27.82
C ARG A 38 -22.89 -38.48 28.40
N ASN A 39 -22.67 -39.27 29.45
CA ASN A 39 -23.76 -39.97 30.14
C ASN A 39 -24.59 -39.04 31.03
N ASN A 40 -23.96 -38.04 31.67
CA ASN A 40 -24.68 -37.00 32.40
C ASN A 40 -25.55 -36.18 31.44
N TRP A 41 -25.02 -35.85 30.26
CA TRP A 41 -25.78 -35.19 29.20
C TRP A 41 -26.98 -36.01 28.74
N LEU A 42 -26.84 -37.34 28.60
CA LEU A 42 -27.98 -38.21 28.30
C LEU A 42 -29.04 -38.15 29.41
N GLU A 43 -28.64 -38.19 30.68
CA GLU A 43 -29.58 -38.12 31.80
C GLU A 43 -30.29 -36.77 31.88
N GLU A 44 -29.58 -35.66 31.66
CA GLU A 44 -30.22 -34.33 31.53
C GLU A 44 -31.20 -34.30 30.35
N ILE A 45 -30.87 -34.95 29.24
CA ILE A 45 -31.78 -35.06 28.10
C ILE A 45 -33.08 -35.79 28.46
N LYS A 46 -32.98 -36.91 29.17
CA LYS A 46 -34.14 -37.67 29.66
C LYS A 46 -34.94 -36.88 30.71
N ASN A 47 -34.25 -36.06 31.50
CA ASN A 47 -34.80 -35.35 32.66
C ASN A 47 -35.11 -33.87 32.35
N GLY A 48 -35.71 -33.59 31.19
CA GLY A 48 -36.37 -32.30 30.93
C GLY A 48 -35.79 -31.42 29.84
N VAL A 49 -34.69 -31.81 29.16
CA VAL A 49 -34.28 -31.08 27.93
C VAL A 49 -35.17 -31.49 26.75
N ILE A 50 -35.41 -32.78 26.55
CA ILE A 50 -36.40 -33.29 25.59
C ILE A 50 -37.60 -33.81 26.39
N THR A 51 -38.80 -33.32 26.09
CA THR A 51 -40.02 -33.82 26.71
C THR A 51 -40.43 -35.18 26.20
N ILE A 52 -41.29 -35.85 26.97
CA ILE A 52 -42.05 -37.00 26.48
C ILE A 52 -42.83 -36.63 25.20
N PRO A 53 -43.06 -37.59 24.29
CA PRO A 53 -43.94 -37.39 23.14
C PRO A 53 -45.33 -36.88 23.56
N PRO A 54 -46.02 -36.09 22.71
CA PRO A 54 -47.40 -35.70 22.96
C PRO A 54 -48.32 -36.91 23.19
N GLU A 55 -49.00 -36.94 24.34
CA GLU A 55 -49.96 -37.97 24.74
C GLU A 55 -51.41 -37.60 24.34
N ASN A 56 -52.36 -38.52 24.57
CA ASN A 56 -53.78 -38.31 24.28
C ASN A 56 -54.32 -37.04 24.98
N GLU A 57 -55.25 -36.36 24.32
CA GLU A 57 -55.96 -35.15 24.82
C GLU A 57 -55.14 -33.85 24.88
N LEU A 58 -53.84 -33.90 24.59
CA LEU A 58 -53.00 -32.70 24.46
C LEU A 58 -53.22 -32.00 23.10
N LYS A 59 -53.23 -30.66 23.12
CA LYS A 59 -53.37 -29.85 21.90
C LYS A 59 -52.22 -30.10 20.93
N THR A 60 -51.01 -30.34 21.46
CA THR A 60 -49.81 -30.66 20.68
C THR A 60 -49.94 -31.94 19.86
N ALA A 61 -50.59 -32.98 20.39
CA ALA A 61 -50.82 -34.23 19.67
C ALA A 61 -51.76 -34.04 18.47
N GLU A 62 -52.84 -33.27 18.64
CA GLU A 62 -53.76 -32.96 17.55
C GLU A 62 -53.10 -32.11 16.45
N LEU A 63 -52.24 -31.16 16.84
CA LEU A 63 -51.45 -30.38 15.87
C LEU A 63 -50.49 -31.25 15.07
N ASP A 64 -49.82 -32.23 15.70
CA ASP A 64 -48.97 -33.18 15.02
C ASP A 64 -49.73 -33.99 13.94
N ARG A 65 -50.98 -34.39 14.22
CA ARG A 65 -51.88 -35.02 13.24
C ARG A 65 -52.18 -34.11 12.06
N ILE A 66 -52.63 -32.89 12.35
CA ILE A 66 -52.99 -31.89 11.34
C ILE A 66 -51.79 -31.58 10.44
N ILE A 67 -50.63 -31.31 11.05
CA ILE A 67 -49.39 -31.04 10.32
C ILE A 67 -49.00 -32.25 9.46
N SER A 68 -49.08 -33.48 9.99
CA SER A 68 -48.73 -34.68 9.23
C SER A 68 -49.60 -34.86 7.98
N ASN A 69 -50.91 -34.58 8.07
CA ASN A 69 -51.80 -34.65 6.91
C ASN A 69 -51.50 -33.53 5.91
N ASN A 70 -51.35 -32.29 6.38
CA ASN A 70 -51.14 -31.13 5.52
C ASN A 70 -49.78 -31.19 4.80
N TYR A 71 -48.71 -31.56 5.51
CA TYR A 71 -47.36 -31.61 4.94
C TYR A 71 -47.19 -32.77 3.96
N GLN A 72 -47.90 -33.89 4.17
CA GLN A 72 -47.91 -34.99 3.20
C GLN A 72 -48.58 -34.63 1.88
N ALA A 73 -49.49 -33.64 1.88
CA ALA A 73 -50.13 -33.11 0.69
C ALA A 73 -49.25 -32.12 -0.11
N ILE A 74 -48.07 -31.73 0.39
CA ILE A 74 -47.14 -30.84 -0.32
C ILE A 74 -46.60 -31.54 -1.58
N THR A 75 -46.68 -30.84 -2.73
CA THR A 75 -46.20 -31.28 -4.05
C THR A 75 -45.10 -30.35 -4.60
N GLY A 76 -44.56 -30.65 -5.78
CA GLY A 76 -43.59 -29.79 -6.48
C GLY A 76 -42.15 -29.91 -5.93
N GLU A 77 -41.34 -28.86 -6.15
CA GLU A 77 -39.90 -28.86 -5.82
C GLU A 77 -39.61 -29.22 -4.35
N ARG A 78 -40.44 -28.74 -3.41
CA ARG A 78 -40.26 -29.06 -1.99
C ARG A 78 -40.45 -30.55 -1.70
N ARG A 79 -41.40 -31.21 -2.40
CA ARG A 79 -41.64 -32.66 -2.29
C ARG A 79 -40.51 -33.46 -2.93
N GLU A 80 -40.02 -33.03 -4.10
CA GLU A 80 -38.87 -33.66 -4.76
C GLU A 80 -37.63 -33.64 -3.86
N LEU A 81 -37.34 -32.49 -3.24
CA LEU A 81 -36.28 -32.38 -2.24
C LEU A 81 -36.53 -33.30 -1.02
N ALA A 82 -37.78 -33.40 -0.56
CA ALA A 82 -38.13 -34.27 0.57
C ALA A 82 -37.93 -35.76 0.26
N GLU A 83 -38.23 -36.20 -0.96
CA GLU A 83 -37.97 -37.56 -1.42
C GLU A 83 -36.46 -37.82 -1.56
N ALA A 84 -35.69 -36.87 -2.07
CA ALA A 84 -34.22 -36.97 -2.12
C ALA A 84 -33.61 -37.08 -0.70
N ASP A 85 -34.14 -36.30 0.26
CA ASP A 85 -33.75 -36.30 1.68
C ASP A 85 -34.07 -37.60 2.43
N LYS A 86 -34.67 -38.60 1.77
CA LYS A 86 -34.74 -39.96 2.31
C LYS A 86 -33.38 -40.66 2.32
N SER A 87 -32.46 -40.23 1.46
CA SER A 87 -31.10 -40.77 1.44
C SER A 87 -30.32 -40.35 2.69
N GLN A 88 -29.84 -41.34 3.46
CA GLN A 88 -28.90 -41.12 4.57
C GLN A 88 -27.46 -41.46 4.19
N SER A 89 -27.16 -41.63 2.90
CA SER A 89 -25.77 -41.91 2.49
C SER A 89 -24.88 -40.73 2.88
N HIS A 90 -23.69 -41.04 3.40
CA HIS A 90 -22.75 -40.01 3.85
C HIS A 90 -22.49 -38.99 2.74
N SER A 91 -22.28 -39.46 1.51
CA SER A 91 -22.07 -38.62 0.33
C SER A 91 -23.24 -37.69 0.04
N TYR A 92 -24.50 -38.16 0.11
CA TYR A 92 -25.67 -37.30 -0.16
C TYR A 92 -25.79 -36.19 0.88
N VAL A 93 -25.76 -36.57 2.17
CA VAL A 93 -25.91 -35.62 3.27
C VAL A 93 -24.78 -34.61 3.22
N PHE A 94 -23.53 -35.06 3.12
CA PHE A 94 -22.37 -34.18 3.04
C PHE A 94 -22.44 -33.22 1.84
N ASN A 95 -22.69 -33.73 0.63
CA ASN A 95 -22.73 -32.90 -0.59
C ASN A 95 -23.82 -31.83 -0.53
N THR A 96 -24.96 -32.14 0.09
CA THR A 96 -26.06 -31.18 0.26
C THR A 96 -25.61 -29.93 1.02
N TYR A 97 -24.87 -30.09 2.14
CA TYR A 97 -24.34 -28.95 2.89
C TYR A 97 -23.11 -28.33 2.21
N ALA A 98 -22.24 -29.15 1.62
CA ALA A 98 -21.05 -28.66 0.90
C ALA A 98 -21.43 -27.74 -0.26
N ASN A 99 -22.50 -28.04 -0.99
CA ASN A 99 -23.02 -27.18 -2.06
C ASN A 99 -23.46 -25.80 -1.55
N ILE A 100 -24.02 -25.72 -0.33
CA ILE A 100 -24.38 -24.45 0.30
C ILE A 100 -23.12 -23.65 0.66
N LEU A 101 -22.11 -24.33 1.23
CA LEU A 101 -20.86 -23.69 1.65
C LEU A 101 -20.03 -23.19 0.48
N PHE A 102 -19.88 -23.99 -0.58
CA PHE A 102 -18.86 -23.80 -1.61
C PHE A 102 -19.39 -23.59 -3.02
N GLY A 103 -20.70 -23.79 -3.25
CA GLY A 103 -21.31 -23.63 -4.57
C GLY A 103 -20.63 -24.50 -5.61
N ASP A 104 -20.20 -23.91 -6.72
CA ASP A 104 -19.53 -24.61 -7.82
C ASP A 104 -18.23 -25.30 -7.40
N ASN A 105 -17.57 -24.79 -6.34
CA ASN A 105 -16.32 -25.38 -5.82
C ASN A 105 -16.54 -26.66 -5.00
N ALA A 106 -17.79 -27.00 -4.64
CA ALA A 106 -18.07 -28.14 -3.78
C ALA A 106 -17.51 -29.47 -4.33
N LYS A 107 -17.49 -29.64 -5.66
CA LYS A 107 -16.95 -30.85 -6.32
C LYS A 107 -15.43 -30.98 -6.21
N SER A 108 -14.71 -29.88 -6.02
CA SER A 108 -13.25 -29.86 -5.89
C SER A 108 -12.73 -30.05 -4.47
N ILE A 109 -13.63 -30.11 -3.48
CA ILE A 109 -13.26 -30.16 -2.08
C ILE A 109 -13.52 -31.56 -1.52
N ASN A 110 -12.46 -32.26 -1.14
CA ASN A 110 -12.51 -33.53 -0.45
C ASN A 110 -12.13 -33.35 1.02
N PHE A 111 -13.12 -33.48 1.91
CA PHE A 111 -12.90 -33.47 3.35
C PHE A 111 -12.41 -34.81 3.90
N SER A 112 -12.63 -35.90 3.18
CA SER A 112 -12.29 -37.26 3.62
C SER A 112 -10.78 -37.44 3.79
N ASP A 113 -9.98 -36.67 3.06
CA ASP A 113 -8.52 -36.76 3.11
C ASP A 113 -7.91 -35.86 4.21
N ILE A 114 -8.74 -35.08 4.92
CA ILE A 114 -8.28 -34.14 5.94
C ILE A 114 -8.37 -34.78 7.32
N GLN A 115 -7.23 -35.17 7.90
CA GLN A 115 -7.18 -35.82 9.21
C GLN A 115 -7.89 -34.99 10.30
N ALA A 116 -7.65 -33.68 10.35
CA ALA A 116 -8.32 -32.80 11.32
C ALA A 116 -9.86 -32.79 11.21
N TYR A 117 -10.42 -33.02 10.02
CA TYR A 117 -11.87 -33.16 9.84
C TYR A 117 -12.36 -34.50 10.38
N GLN A 118 -11.60 -35.58 10.17
CA GLN A 118 -11.92 -36.88 10.75
C GLN A 118 -11.89 -36.82 12.28
N ASP A 119 -10.86 -36.20 12.85
CA ASP A 119 -10.72 -36.04 14.31
C ASP A 119 -11.85 -35.21 14.90
N LEU A 120 -12.23 -34.10 14.25
CA LEU A 120 -13.36 -33.30 14.68
C LEU A 120 -14.67 -34.10 14.66
N ASN A 121 -14.90 -34.89 13.61
CA ASN A 121 -16.04 -35.78 13.52
C ASN A 121 -16.04 -36.85 14.61
N ILE A 122 -14.87 -37.42 14.95
CA ILE A 122 -14.74 -38.41 16.03
C ILE A 122 -15.10 -37.77 17.37
N LEU A 123 -14.58 -36.58 17.66
CA LEU A 123 -14.85 -35.87 18.91
C LEU A 123 -16.34 -35.49 19.03
N HIS A 124 -16.90 -34.87 17.99
CA HIS A 124 -18.32 -34.54 17.94
C HIS A 124 -19.19 -35.79 18.07
N ASN A 125 -18.90 -36.87 17.32
CA ASN A 125 -19.62 -38.12 17.43
C ASN A 125 -19.54 -38.69 18.85
N THR A 126 -18.37 -38.64 19.49
CA THR A 126 -18.21 -39.11 20.87
C THR A 126 -19.19 -38.44 21.84
N GLY A 127 -19.46 -37.14 21.65
CA GLY A 127 -20.42 -36.37 22.46
C GLY A 127 -21.89 -36.65 22.14
N THR A 128 -22.19 -37.19 20.95
CA THR A 128 -23.57 -37.58 20.56
C THR A 128 -23.92 -39.04 20.88
N TYR A 129 -23.01 -39.74 21.56
CA TYR A 129 -23.19 -41.13 21.98
C TYR A 129 -23.19 -41.20 23.50
N ALA A 130 -23.82 -42.23 24.06
CA ALA A 130 -23.80 -42.52 25.48
C ALA A 130 -23.76 -44.03 25.70
N TYR A 131 -23.31 -44.45 26.88
CA TYR A 131 -23.30 -45.86 27.24
C TYR A 131 -24.72 -46.31 27.55
N ASP A 132 -25.20 -47.28 26.79
CA ASP A 132 -26.52 -47.89 26.99
C ASP A 132 -26.35 -49.16 27.86
N PRO A 133 -26.81 -49.14 29.13
CA PRO A 133 -26.69 -50.31 30.01
C PRO A 133 -27.51 -51.50 29.51
N ASN A 134 -28.62 -51.27 28.79
CA ASN A 134 -29.49 -52.33 28.29
C ASN A 134 -28.84 -53.09 27.12
N LYS A 135 -28.03 -52.41 26.31
CA LYS A 135 -27.29 -53.03 25.19
C LYS A 135 -25.81 -53.28 25.49
N LYS A 136 -25.33 -52.89 26.68
CA LYS A 136 -23.94 -53.02 27.14
C LYS A 136 -22.90 -52.43 26.17
N ARG A 137 -23.26 -51.35 25.46
CA ARG A 137 -22.38 -50.69 24.48
C ARG A 137 -22.72 -49.21 24.33
N ALA A 138 -21.79 -48.42 23.82
CA ALA A 138 -22.08 -47.05 23.43
C ALA A 138 -22.99 -47.02 22.18
N ARG A 139 -24.04 -46.20 22.21
CA ARG A 139 -24.97 -45.98 21.09
C ARG A 139 -25.22 -44.49 20.93
N SER A 140 -25.67 -44.06 19.74
CA SER A 140 -26.11 -42.68 19.59
C SER A 140 -27.31 -42.42 20.48
N ILE A 141 -27.35 -41.22 21.04
CA ILE A 141 -28.36 -40.82 22.02
C ILE A 141 -29.79 -40.93 21.43
N ASP A 142 -29.99 -40.60 20.16
CA ASP A 142 -31.32 -40.74 19.51
C ASP A 142 -31.86 -42.17 19.53
N PHE A 143 -31.01 -43.19 19.38
CA PHE A 143 -31.43 -44.59 19.46
C PHE A 143 -31.79 -45.01 20.88
N ILE A 144 -31.08 -44.50 21.89
CA ILE A 144 -31.40 -44.75 23.30
C ILE A 144 -32.75 -44.11 23.63
N LEU A 145 -32.98 -42.87 23.18
CA LEU A 145 -34.22 -42.14 23.41
C LEU A 145 -35.42 -42.78 22.69
N LYS A 146 -35.24 -43.33 21.48
CA LYS A 146 -36.31 -44.07 20.80
C LYS A 146 -36.77 -45.31 21.55
N GLU A 147 -35.84 -46.02 22.18
CA GLU A 147 -36.17 -47.18 23.02
C GLU A 147 -36.78 -46.77 24.37
N LEU A 148 -36.55 -45.53 24.81
CA LEU A 148 -37.18 -44.95 25.99
C LEU A 148 -38.64 -44.52 25.71
N PHE A 149 -38.88 -43.80 24.61
CA PHE A 149 -40.17 -43.17 24.33
C PHE A 149 -41.13 -44.03 23.49
N LEU A 150 -40.61 -44.98 22.71
CA LEU A 150 -41.37 -45.98 21.97
C LEU A 150 -42.56 -45.44 21.12
N ARG A 151 -42.49 -44.20 20.60
CA ARG A 151 -43.59 -43.58 19.85
C ARG A 151 -43.83 -44.22 18.47
N GLY A 152 -45.07 -44.57 18.17
CA GLY A 152 -45.54 -44.97 16.83
C GLY A 152 -45.36 -43.88 15.76
N ARG A 153 -45.14 -44.30 14.52
CA ARG A 153 -44.93 -43.41 13.35
C ARG A 153 -46.26 -42.91 12.78
N PRO A 154 -46.31 -41.77 12.07
CA PRO A 154 -47.55 -41.27 11.45
C PRO A 154 -48.31 -42.34 10.66
N TYR A 155 -47.64 -43.04 9.74
CA TYR A 155 -48.26 -44.11 8.94
C TYR A 155 -48.68 -45.36 9.73
N GLN A 156 -48.27 -45.49 11.00
CA GLN A 156 -48.70 -46.59 11.88
C GLN A 156 -49.90 -46.20 12.74
N VAL A 157 -50.14 -44.90 12.94
CA VAL A 157 -51.06 -44.39 13.96
C VAL A 157 -52.16 -43.50 13.39
N ILE A 158 -52.04 -43.06 12.13
CA ILE A 158 -53.05 -42.29 11.40
C ILE A 158 -53.66 -43.18 10.31
N ASP A 159 -54.99 -43.20 10.22
CA ASP A 159 -55.74 -43.92 9.18
C ASP A 159 -55.71 -43.19 7.82
N LYS A 160 -56.38 -43.77 6.81
CA LYS A 160 -56.39 -43.19 5.45
C LYS A 160 -57.21 -41.91 5.36
N GLU A 161 -58.15 -41.74 6.28
CA GLU A 161 -59.01 -40.58 6.43
C GLU A 161 -58.32 -39.44 7.20
N GLY A 162 -57.11 -39.68 7.70
CA GLY A 162 -56.27 -38.71 8.39
C GLY A 162 -56.51 -38.63 9.90
N ASN A 163 -57.28 -39.55 10.50
CA ASN A 163 -57.58 -39.56 11.93
C ASN A 163 -56.64 -40.50 12.71
N TYR A 164 -56.43 -40.22 13.99
CA TYR A 164 -55.70 -41.16 14.84
C TYR A 164 -56.49 -42.46 15.04
N LEU A 165 -55.80 -43.60 15.00
CA LEU A 165 -56.35 -44.90 15.36
C LEU A 165 -56.75 -44.91 16.85
N ASN A 166 -57.79 -45.67 17.18
CA ASN A 166 -58.14 -45.90 18.59
C ASN A 166 -56.95 -46.50 19.34
N ASN A 167 -56.62 -45.95 20.52
CA ASN A 167 -55.46 -46.31 21.34
C ASN A 167 -54.10 -46.16 20.63
N TYR A 168 -53.95 -45.19 19.72
CA TYR A 168 -52.71 -45.00 18.97
C TYR A 168 -51.45 -44.82 19.84
N THR A 169 -51.60 -44.30 21.06
CA THR A 169 -50.51 -44.13 22.03
C THR A 169 -49.91 -45.47 22.51
N ASN A 170 -50.66 -46.58 22.40
CA ASN A 170 -50.17 -47.93 22.70
C ASN A 170 -49.39 -48.57 21.53
N ILE A 171 -49.46 -47.97 20.33
CA ILE A 171 -48.73 -48.47 19.16
C ILE A 171 -47.27 -48.06 19.31
N THR A 172 -46.43 -49.04 19.65
CA THR A 172 -45.01 -48.78 19.86
C THR A 172 -44.24 -48.67 18.54
N GLY A 173 -43.25 -47.78 18.51
CA GLY A 173 -42.44 -47.52 17.33
C GLY A 173 -41.15 -46.78 17.65
N SER A 174 -40.48 -46.29 16.61
CA SER A 174 -39.19 -45.59 16.72
C SER A 174 -39.26 -44.14 16.21
N SER A 175 -40.41 -43.48 16.37
CA SER A 175 -40.65 -42.15 15.80
C SER A 175 -39.90 -41.04 16.53
N TYR A 176 -39.83 -41.08 17.86
CA TYR A 176 -39.39 -39.94 18.66
C TYR A 176 -38.08 -40.22 19.42
N PRO A 177 -37.04 -39.36 19.32
CA PRO A 177 -36.90 -38.27 18.36
C PRO A 177 -36.55 -38.78 16.94
N SER A 178 -36.61 -37.90 15.95
CA SER A 178 -36.31 -38.26 14.56
C SER A 178 -34.81 -38.49 14.31
N GLY A 179 -34.38 -39.75 14.20
CA GLY A 179 -32.97 -40.08 13.92
C GLY A 179 -32.42 -39.56 12.58
N HIS A 180 -33.26 -39.48 11.53
CA HIS A 180 -32.83 -38.87 10.25
C HIS A 180 -32.53 -37.37 10.46
N THR A 181 -33.44 -36.67 11.12
CA THR A 181 -33.25 -35.25 11.49
C THR A 181 -32.02 -35.07 12.36
N TRP A 182 -31.82 -35.96 13.34
CA TRP A 182 -30.65 -35.94 14.21
C TRP A 182 -29.35 -36.00 13.41
N ASN A 183 -29.27 -36.88 12.39
CA ASN A 183 -28.10 -36.96 11.52
C ASN A 183 -27.86 -35.67 10.71
N GLY A 184 -28.92 -35.03 10.22
CA GLY A 184 -28.83 -33.73 9.56
C GLY A 184 -28.21 -32.65 10.46
N TYR A 185 -28.67 -32.57 11.71
CA TYR A 185 -28.10 -31.65 12.71
C TYR A 185 -26.65 -31.98 13.08
N LYS A 186 -26.27 -33.27 13.16
CA LYS A 186 -24.86 -33.64 13.38
C LYS A 186 -23.95 -33.03 12.31
N GLN A 187 -24.36 -33.12 11.04
CA GLN A 187 -23.59 -32.55 9.93
C GLN A 187 -23.55 -31.01 10.01
N ALA A 188 -24.69 -30.37 10.26
CA ALA A 188 -24.77 -28.92 10.39
C ALA A 188 -23.89 -28.39 11.54
N THR A 189 -23.89 -29.06 12.69
CA THR A 189 -23.05 -28.73 13.84
C THR A 189 -21.57 -28.75 13.49
N VAL A 190 -21.06 -29.86 12.94
CA VAL A 190 -19.64 -29.98 12.56
C VAL A 190 -19.25 -28.88 11.57
N LEU A 191 -20.06 -28.65 10.54
CA LEU A 191 -19.77 -27.61 9.55
C LEU A 191 -19.87 -26.19 10.12
N SER A 192 -20.77 -25.93 11.08
CA SER A 192 -20.87 -24.63 11.76
C SER A 192 -19.69 -24.35 12.70
N ILE A 193 -19.05 -25.39 13.23
CA ILE A 193 -17.78 -25.26 13.98
C ILE A 193 -16.64 -24.91 13.03
N LEU A 194 -16.64 -25.45 11.81
CA LEU A 194 -15.60 -25.18 10.80
C LEU A 194 -15.78 -23.82 10.13
N PHE A 195 -17.02 -23.45 9.83
CA PHE A 195 -17.41 -22.24 9.09
C PHE A 195 -18.55 -21.52 9.83
N PRO A 196 -18.27 -20.91 11.00
CA PRO A 196 -19.28 -20.21 11.78
C PRO A 196 -19.96 -19.07 11.00
N GLU A 197 -19.30 -18.49 10.00
CA GLU A 197 -19.88 -17.49 9.09
C GLU A 197 -21.03 -18.01 8.23
N LYS A 198 -21.19 -19.35 8.14
CA LYS A 198 -22.24 -20.05 7.40
C LYS A 198 -23.21 -20.82 8.29
N GLY A 199 -23.11 -20.68 9.61
CA GLY A 199 -23.95 -21.44 10.54
C GLY A 199 -25.44 -21.15 10.37
N SER A 200 -25.81 -19.93 9.93
CA SER A 200 -27.19 -19.58 9.61
C SER A 200 -27.78 -20.55 8.58
N GLU A 201 -27.10 -20.70 7.44
CA GLU A 201 -27.51 -21.58 6.36
C GLU A 201 -27.40 -23.07 6.72
N MET A 202 -26.38 -23.46 7.50
CA MET A 202 -26.23 -24.85 7.95
C MET A 202 -27.41 -25.28 8.82
N PHE A 203 -27.79 -24.49 9.82
CA PHE A 203 -28.91 -24.85 10.68
C PHE A 203 -30.27 -24.69 10.00
N ALA A 204 -30.42 -23.75 9.06
CA ALA A 204 -31.62 -23.65 8.23
C ALA A 204 -31.82 -24.93 7.40
N ARG A 205 -30.75 -25.42 6.75
CA ARG A 205 -30.82 -26.65 5.98
C ARG A 205 -31.14 -27.88 6.85
N ALA A 206 -30.63 -27.93 8.08
CA ALA A 206 -30.97 -29.00 9.03
C ALA A 206 -32.45 -29.01 9.43
N ILE A 207 -33.06 -27.82 9.58
CA ILE A 207 -34.51 -27.69 9.79
C ILE A 207 -35.27 -28.23 8.57
N GLU A 208 -34.92 -27.81 7.36
CA GLU A 208 -35.54 -28.31 6.11
C GLU A 208 -35.36 -29.82 5.94
N TYR A 209 -34.19 -30.36 6.34
CA TYR A 209 -33.91 -31.80 6.29
C TYR A 209 -34.83 -32.58 7.24
N GLY A 210 -35.12 -32.02 8.41
CA GLY A 210 -36.11 -32.57 9.33
C GLY A 210 -37.54 -32.44 8.80
N GLU A 211 -37.91 -31.27 8.29
CA GLU A 211 -39.21 -31.00 7.66
C GLU A 211 -39.50 -31.99 6.52
N SER A 212 -38.49 -32.34 5.71
CA SER A 212 -38.60 -33.36 4.66
C SER A 212 -39.13 -34.69 5.20
N ARG A 213 -38.84 -35.05 6.46
CA ARG A 213 -39.32 -36.28 7.10
C ARG A 213 -40.79 -36.24 7.47
N VAL A 214 -41.34 -35.06 7.68
CA VAL A 214 -42.79 -34.85 7.90
C VAL A 214 -43.52 -34.92 6.57
N ILE A 215 -42.97 -34.27 5.53
CA ILE A 215 -43.52 -34.31 4.16
C ILE A 215 -43.65 -35.74 3.64
N VAL A 216 -42.63 -36.58 3.82
CA VAL A 216 -42.70 -37.99 3.37
C VAL A 216 -43.48 -38.91 4.33
N GLY A 217 -44.15 -38.36 5.35
CA GLY A 217 -45.02 -39.10 6.28
C GLY A 217 -44.27 -40.01 7.26
N ALA A 218 -42.96 -39.83 7.42
CA ALA A 218 -42.15 -40.72 8.24
C ALA A 218 -42.07 -40.32 9.72
N HIS A 219 -42.28 -39.04 10.03
CA HIS A 219 -42.14 -38.49 11.38
C HIS A 219 -43.17 -37.39 11.62
N PHE A 220 -43.54 -37.21 12.89
CA PHE A 220 -44.30 -36.06 13.35
C PHE A 220 -43.42 -34.81 13.43
N ALA A 221 -44.02 -33.62 13.42
CA ALA A 221 -43.29 -32.36 13.55
C ALA A 221 -42.57 -32.25 14.89
N THR A 222 -43.18 -32.70 15.98
CA THR A 222 -42.50 -32.73 17.29
C THR A 222 -41.31 -33.70 17.33
N ASP A 223 -41.30 -34.78 16.52
CA ASP A 223 -40.15 -35.70 16.46
C ASP A 223 -38.88 -34.98 15.93
N THR A 224 -39.06 -34.06 14.97
CA THR A 224 -37.95 -33.32 14.35
C THR A 224 -37.49 -32.17 15.25
N ILE A 225 -38.42 -31.49 15.93
CA ILE A 225 -38.13 -30.47 16.93
C ILE A 225 -37.36 -31.07 18.12
N ALA A 226 -37.75 -32.25 18.59
CA ALA A 226 -37.01 -32.95 19.64
C ALA A 226 -35.56 -33.28 19.22
N SER A 227 -35.35 -33.68 17.96
CA SER A 227 -34.00 -33.86 17.41
C SER A 227 -33.19 -32.56 17.35
N ARG A 228 -33.82 -31.43 17.00
CA ARG A 228 -33.18 -30.11 17.06
C ARG A 228 -32.74 -29.78 18.48
N ILE A 229 -33.66 -29.90 19.44
CA ILE A 229 -33.43 -29.62 20.86
C ILE A 229 -32.23 -30.42 21.38
N GLY A 230 -32.22 -31.74 21.16
CA GLY A 230 -31.13 -32.60 21.61
C GLY A 230 -29.78 -32.21 21.01
N ASN A 231 -29.72 -31.89 19.70
CA ASN A 231 -28.47 -31.50 19.05
C ASN A 231 -27.99 -30.11 19.49
N TYR A 232 -28.89 -29.15 19.69
CA TYR A 232 -28.53 -27.84 20.24
C TYR A 232 -27.97 -27.97 21.65
N TYR A 233 -28.64 -28.71 22.52
CA TYR A 233 -28.16 -28.96 23.87
C TYR A 233 -26.76 -29.59 23.85
N LEU A 234 -26.55 -30.68 23.10
CA LEU A 234 -25.25 -31.36 23.04
C LEU A 234 -24.13 -30.47 22.48
N LEU A 235 -24.40 -29.70 21.42
CA LEU A 235 -23.44 -28.73 20.89
C LEU A 235 -23.07 -27.69 21.96
N SER A 236 -24.08 -27.17 22.66
CA SER A 236 -23.86 -26.18 23.71
C SER A 236 -23.02 -26.72 24.86
N GLN A 237 -23.21 -27.99 25.23
CA GLN A 237 -22.41 -28.65 26.27
C GLN A 237 -20.96 -28.86 25.81
N MET A 238 -20.73 -29.29 24.57
CA MET A 238 -19.38 -29.46 24.02
C MET A 238 -18.63 -28.12 23.92
N LEU A 239 -19.32 -27.01 23.63
CA LEU A 239 -18.75 -25.66 23.56
C LEU A 239 -18.69 -24.93 24.92
N ALA A 240 -19.19 -25.55 25.99
CA ALA A 240 -19.14 -24.99 27.34
C ALA A 240 -17.75 -25.09 27.97
N ASP A 241 -16.99 -26.12 27.59
CA ASP A 241 -15.62 -26.37 28.04
C ASP A 241 -14.61 -25.63 27.14
N ASP A 242 -13.82 -24.74 27.75
CA ASP A 242 -12.85 -23.89 27.05
C ASP A 242 -11.78 -24.74 26.35
N ASP A 243 -11.35 -25.85 26.95
CA ASP A 243 -10.30 -26.72 26.40
C ASP A 243 -10.80 -27.53 25.21
N THR A 244 -12.01 -28.09 25.31
CA THR A 244 -12.70 -28.73 24.18
C THR A 244 -12.92 -27.75 23.03
N THR A 245 -13.35 -26.52 23.35
CA THR A 245 -13.55 -25.46 22.34
C THR A 245 -12.23 -25.07 21.68
N ARG A 246 -11.12 -24.96 22.42
CA ARG A 246 -9.79 -24.71 21.83
C ARG A 246 -9.37 -25.81 20.86
N THR A 247 -9.60 -27.07 21.22
CA THR A 247 -9.32 -28.20 20.32
C THR A 247 -10.14 -28.08 19.03
N PHE A 248 -11.44 -27.79 19.13
CA PHE A 248 -12.30 -27.57 17.96
C PHE A 248 -11.83 -26.41 17.09
N VAL A 249 -11.47 -25.28 17.68
CA VAL A 249 -10.95 -24.11 16.95
C VAL A 249 -9.66 -24.45 16.20
N LYS A 250 -8.75 -25.21 16.81
CA LYS A 250 -7.49 -25.58 16.14
C LYS A 250 -7.71 -26.57 14.99
N LEU A 251 -8.57 -27.58 15.19
CA LEU A 251 -8.98 -28.48 14.09
C LEU A 251 -9.67 -27.71 12.97
N ALA A 252 -10.55 -26.76 13.31
CA ALA A 252 -11.23 -25.90 12.34
C ALA A 252 -10.24 -25.07 11.51
N LYS A 253 -9.23 -24.46 12.14
CA LYS A 253 -8.16 -23.74 11.42
C LYS A 253 -7.43 -24.63 10.41
N GLU A 254 -7.09 -25.85 10.81
CA GLU A 254 -6.39 -26.80 9.92
C GLU A 254 -7.27 -27.25 8.75
N VAL A 255 -8.54 -27.55 9.01
CA VAL A 255 -9.50 -27.91 7.95
C VAL A 255 -9.69 -26.73 6.98
N ARG A 256 -9.89 -25.51 7.48
CA ARG A 256 -10.03 -24.31 6.64
C ARG A 256 -8.80 -24.07 5.78
N GLN A 257 -7.60 -24.27 6.30
CA GLN A 257 -6.37 -24.15 5.53
C GLN A 257 -6.31 -25.18 4.40
N ASN A 258 -6.65 -26.44 4.68
CA ASN A 258 -6.69 -27.49 3.66
C ASN A 258 -7.74 -27.19 2.58
N VAL A 259 -8.94 -26.74 2.98
CA VAL A 259 -10.00 -26.34 2.04
C VAL A 259 -9.56 -25.16 1.17
N ALA A 260 -8.95 -24.13 1.75
CA ALA A 260 -8.43 -22.98 0.99
C ALA A 260 -7.37 -23.41 -0.05
N ASN A 261 -6.50 -24.37 0.31
CA ASN A 261 -5.52 -24.95 -0.62
C ASN A 261 -6.19 -25.70 -1.78
N GLN A 262 -7.21 -26.51 -1.49
CA GLN A 262 -7.96 -27.25 -2.53
C GLN A 262 -8.71 -26.31 -3.47
N CYS A 263 -9.28 -25.21 -2.95
CA CYS A 263 -9.97 -24.19 -3.75
C CYS A 263 -9.05 -23.21 -4.48
N LYS A 264 -7.73 -23.24 -4.22
CA LYS A 264 -6.75 -22.24 -4.70
C LYS A 264 -7.15 -20.79 -4.38
N SER A 265 -7.93 -20.57 -3.32
CA SER A 265 -8.45 -19.28 -2.91
C SER A 265 -8.61 -19.24 -1.40
N LEU A 266 -8.22 -18.13 -0.78
CA LEU A 266 -8.50 -17.85 0.63
C LEU A 266 -9.99 -17.65 0.90
N ASN A 267 -10.79 -17.36 -0.13
CA ASN A 267 -12.22 -17.10 -0.03
C ASN A 267 -12.99 -18.11 -0.90
N CYS A 268 -13.15 -19.31 -0.37
CA CYS A 268 -13.83 -20.43 -1.06
C CYS A 268 -15.34 -20.50 -0.77
N LEU A 269 -15.82 -19.71 0.18
CA LEU A 269 -17.22 -19.74 0.60
C LEU A 269 -18.11 -18.95 -0.35
N THR A 270 -19.34 -19.43 -0.53
CA THR A 270 -20.39 -18.73 -1.26
C THR A 270 -20.75 -17.40 -0.62
N THR A 271 -21.38 -16.50 -1.37
CA THR A 271 -22.09 -15.39 -0.76
C THR A 271 -23.28 -15.91 0.07
N PRO A 272 -23.52 -15.36 1.28
CA PRO A 272 -24.66 -15.78 2.09
C PRO A 272 -25.99 -15.61 1.36
N LYS A 273 -26.85 -16.64 1.40
CA LYS A 273 -28.22 -16.57 0.87
C LYS A 273 -29.19 -16.22 2.00
N LYS A 274 -30.17 -15.37 1.72
CA LYS A 274 -31.23 -15.05 2.68
C LYS A 274 -32.07 -16.31 2.94
N ILE A 275 -32.26 -16.65 4.20
CA ILE A 275 -33.19 -17.72 4.60
C ILE A 275 -34.61 -17.23 4.26
N THR A 276 -35.35 -18.03 3.50
CA THR A 276 -36.65 -17.63 2.95
C THR A 276 -37.84 -18.03 3.82
N ASN A 277 -37.68 -18.96 4.77
CA ASN A 277 -38.76 -19.42 5.64
C ASN A 277 -38.34 -19.56 7.11
N ASP A 278 -38.54 -18.50 7.90
CA ASP A 278 -38.30 -18.48 9.36
C ASP A 278 -39.33 -19.37 10.11
N GLU A 279 -40.45 -19.72 9.49
CA GLU A 279 -41.54 -20.46 10.13
C GLU A 279 -41.32 -21.98 10.13
N ALA A 280 -40.41 -22.48 9.30
CA ALA A 280 -40.09 -23.91 9.19
C ALA A 280 -39.66 -24.52 10.54
N GLY A 281 -39.09 -23.72 11.44
CA GLY A 281 -38.70 -24.15 12.77
C GLY A 281 -39.86 -24.47 13.73
N TYR A 282 -41.08 -24.02 13.42
CA TYR A 282 -42.29 -24.32 14.21
C TYR A 282 -43.48 -24.72 13.31
N TYR A 283 -43.21 -25.06 12.05
CA TYR A 283 -44.20 -25.52 11.06
C TYR A 283 -45.34 -24.52 10.80
N GLY A 284 -45.09 -23.22 10.99
CA GLY A 284 -46.11 -22.17 10.82
C GLY A 284 -47.23 -22.19 11.87
N ILE A 285 -47.18 -23.09 12.86
CA ILE A 285 -48.24 -23.25 13.87
C ILE A 285 -47.93 -22.45 15.14
N LYS A 286 -48.81 -21.49 15.43
CA LYS A 286 -48.81 -20.68 16.66
C LYS A 286 -50.21 -20.20 17.00
N ASP A 287 -50.43 -19.84 18.26
CA ASP A 287 -51.67 -19.17 18.67
C ASP A 287 -51.74 -17.74 18.13
N PRO A 288 -52.96 -17.23 17.82
CA PRO A 288 -53.14 -15.90 17.23
C PRO A 288 -52.88 -14.75 18.22
N GLU A 289 -52.65 -15.04 19.50
CA GLU A 289 -52.33 -14.04 20.51
C GLU A 289 -51.01 -13.31 20.21
N ILE A 290 -50.89 -12.09 20.76
CA ILE A 290 -49.73 -11.22 20.56
C ILE A 290 -48.47 -11.94 21.04
N LEU A 291 -47.47 -12.01 20.15
CA LEU A 291 -46.16 -12.61 20.41
C LEU A 291 -45.53 -12.00 21.68
N PRO A 292 -45.42 -12.75 22.79
CA PRO A 292 -44.69 -12.24 23.93
C PRO A 292 -43.19 -12.16 23.58
N LEU A 293 -42.58 -11.02 23.88
CA LEU A 293 -41.13 -10.85 23.75
C LEU A 293 -40.41 -11.84 24.70
N ILE A 294 -39.52 -12.67 24.15
CA ILE A 294 -38.81 -13.69 24.93
C ILE A 294 -37.61 -13.08 25.63
N PHE A 295 -37.67 -12.92 26.94
CA PHE A 295 -36.57 -12.36 27.73
C PHE A 295 -35.41 -13.36 27.91
N PRO A 296 -34.16 -12.89 28.11
CA PRO A 296 -32.98 -13.77 28.24
C PRO A 296 -33.08 -14.87 29.31
N ASN A 297 -33.84 -14.64 30.39
CA ASN A 297 -34.08 -15.62 31.45
C ASN A 297 -35.04 -16.76 31.04
N LYS A 298 -35.75 -16.61 29.92
CA LYS A 298 -36.59 -17.64 29.30
C LYS A 298 -35.86 -18.48 28.24
N ILE A 299 -34.56 -18.24 28.05
CA ILE A 299 -33.69 -19.16 27.32
C ILE A 299 -32.81 -19.91 28.34
N PRO A 300 -32.56 -21.22 28.16
CA PRO A 300 -31.65 -21.96 29.02
C PRO A 300 -30.28 -21.29 29.11
N SER A 301 -29.73 -21.10 30.31
CA SER A 301 -28.51 -20.31 30.50
C SER A 301 -27.31 -20.90 29.77
N SER A 302 -27.19 -22.23 29.68
CA SER A 302 -26.10 -22.89 28.96
C SER A 302 -26.20 -22.75 27.43
N ALA A 303 -27.33 -22.30 26.88
CA ALA A 303 -27.53 -22.14 25.44
C ALA A 303 -26.63 -21.05 24.82
N ASN A 304 -26.16 -20.07 25.60
CA ASN A 304 -25.25 -19.02 25.11
C ASN A 304 -23.97 -19.58 24.43
N ASN A 305 -23.57 -20.81 24.77
CA ASN A 305 -22.41 -21.47 24.16
C ASN A 305 -22.63 -21.84 22.69
N LEU A 306 -23.88 -21.97 22.21
CA LEU A 306 -24.20 -22.17 20.80
C LEU A 306 -23.63 -21.07 19.89
N LEU A 307 -23.49 -19.85 20.42
CA LEU A 307 -22.97 -18.70 19.69
C LEU A 307 -21.50 -18.40 19.98
N HIS A 308 -20.79 -19.27 20.72
CA HIS A 308 -19.44 -19.01 21.19
C HIS A 308 -18.45 -18.73 20.04
N LEU A 309 -18.52 -19.52 18.96
CA LEU A 309 -17.62 -19.36 17.81
C LEU A 309 -18.08 -18.28 16.83
N ARG A 310 -19.38 -17.97 16.78
CA ARG A 310 -19.96 -16.94 15.89
C ARG A 310 -19.78 -15.53 16.43
N PHE A 311 -19.92 -15.34 17.73
CA PHE A 311 -19.78 -14.06 18.41
C PHE A 311 -18.76 -14.17 19.54
N ALA A 312 -17.57 -14.67 19.23
CA ALA A 312 -16.50 -14.88 20.20
C ALA A 312 -16.09 -13.59 20.93
N TYR A 313 -16.30 -12.41 20.33
CA TYR A 313 -16.04 -11.10 20.92
C TYR A 313 -17.15 -10.61 21.87
N LEU A 314 -18.26 -11.33 22.00
CA LEU A 314 -19.39 -10.98 22.89
C LEU A 314 -19.39 -11.82 24.18
N THR A 315 -19.90 -11.21 25.25
CA THR A 315 -20.11 -11.87 26.56
C THR A 315 -21.17 -12.97 26.49
N LYS A 316 -21.22 -13.84 27.51
CA LYS A 316 -22.23 -14.91 27.60
C LYS A 316 -23.64 -14.32 27.67
N GLU A 317 -23.81 -13.23 28.41
CA GLU A 317 -25.08 -12.52 28.60
C GLU A 317 -25.57 -11.90 27.29
N GLN A 318 -24.66 -11.35 26.48
CA GLN A 318 -25.00 -10.81 25.16
C GLN A 318 -25.38 -11.90 24.18
N ARG A 319 -24.66 -13.03 24.16
CA ARG A 319 -25.04 -14.20 23.36
C ARG A 319 -26.39 -14.76 23.78
N GLN A 320 -26.68 -14.81 25.08
CA GLN A 320 -28.00 -15.16 25.60
C GLN A 320 -29.09 -14.19 25.12
N SER A 321 -28.80 -12.89 25.16
CA SER A 321 -29.70 -11.84 24.65
C SER A 321 -29.99 -11.98 23.16
N ILE A 322 -28.99 -12.35 22.36
CA ILE A 322 -29.19 -12.62 20.92
C ILE A 322 -30.17 -13.78 20.75
N LEU A 323 -29.91 -14.93 21.39
CA LEU A 323 -30.78 -16.11 21.32
C LEU A 323 -32.23 -15.80 21.70
N ALA A 324 -32.41 -15.04 22.78
CA ALA A 324 -33.72 -14.62 23.26
C ALA A 324 -34.41 -13.66 22.28
N SER A 325 -33.69 -12.66 21.77
CA SER A 325 -34.23 -11.71 20.79
C SER A 325 -34.65 -12.37 19.48
N THR A 326 -34.01 -13.47 19.08
CA THR A 326 -34.29 -14.14 17.81
C THR A 326 -35.19 -15.36 17.96
N ALA A 327 -35.59 -15.71 19.18
CA ALA A 327 -36.32 -16.93 19.48
C ALA A 327 -37.61 -17.09 18.66
N TYR A 328 -38.00 -18.35 18.41
CA TYR A 328 -39.34 -18.66 17.94
C TYR A 328 -40.38 -18.21 18.98
N PRO A 329 -41.61 -17.91 18.57
CA PRO A 329 -42.68 -17.57 19.51
C PRO A 329 -42.88 -18.66 20.58
N SER A 330 -43.01 -18.29 21.85
CA SER A 330 -43.28 -19.27 22.91
C SER A 330 -44.66 -19.91 22.81
N ASN A 331 -45.61 -19.23 22.16
CA ASN A 331 -46.93 -19.74 21.81
C ASN A 331 -46.96 -20.46 20.43
N SER A 332 -45.81 -20.96 19.96
CA SER A 332 -45.73 -21.80 18.76
C SER A 332 -45.48 -23.26 19.10
N LEU A 333 -45.58 -24.13 18.10
CA LEU A 333 -45.22 -25.54 18.26
C LEU A 333 -43.79 -25.72 18.80
N ALA A 334 -42.86 -24.81 18.48
CA ALA A 334 -41.50 -24.85 19.02
C ALA A 334 -41.44 -24.66 20.56
N GLY A 335 -42.36 -23.89 21.14
CA GLY A 335 -42.50 -23.74 22.59
C GLY A 335 -43.23 -24.92 23.22
N TRP A 336 -44.38 -25.32 22.66
CA TRP A 336 -45.19 -26.39 23.24
C TRP A 336 -44.53 -27.77 23.18
N ALA A 337 -43.74 -28.04 22.13
CA ALA A 337 -42.99 -29.29 21.98
C ALA A 337 -41.91 -29.50 23.05
N SER A 338 -41.74 -28.56 23.98
CA SER A 338 -40.75 -28.59 25.04
C SER A 338 -41.32 -28.51 26.46
N ASN A 339 -42.53 -27.97 26.62
CA ASN A 339 -43.36 -28.04 27.82
C ASN A 339 -44.67 -27.28 27.52
N GLU A 340 -45.78 -27.98 27.39
CA GLU A 340 -47.08 -27.37 27.05
C GLU A 340 -47.64 -26.50 28.20
N ASN A 341 -47.22 -26.76 29.45
CA ASN A 341 -47.73 -26.06 30.64
C ASN A 341 -46.87 -24.85 31.06
N ASP A 342 -45.59 -24.83 30.70
CA ASP A 342 -44.66 -23.72 30.95
C ASP A 342 -43.57 -23.70 29.85
N PRO A 343 -43.86 -23.10 28.68
CA PRO A 343 -42.98 -23.17 27.51
C PRO A 343 -41.64 -22.45 27.69
N ASP A 344 -41.38 -21.83 28.85
CA ASP A 344 -40.23 -20.97 29.11
C ASP A 344 -39.62 -21.22 30.52
N PRO A 345 -38.35 -21.65 30.68
CA PRO A 345 -37.29 -21.61 29.68
C PRO A 345 -37.13 -22.91 28.87
N SER A 346 -36.99 -22.77 27.55
CA SER A 346 -36.96 -23.93 26.64
C SER A 346 -35.88 -23.86 25.55
N TRP A 347 -35.29 -25.01 25.26
CA TRP A 347 -34.41 -25.23 24.10
C TRP A 347 -35.16 -25.22 22.75
N GLY A 348 -36.46 -25.51 22.75
CA GLY A 348 -37.29 -25.57 21.55
C GLY A 348 -37.44 -24.21 20.86
N LEU A 349 -37.40 -23.13 21.65
CA LEU A 349 -37.53 -21.75 21.21
C LEU A 349 -36.31 -21.21 20.46
N ILE A 350 -35.17 -21.87 20.55
CA ILE A 350 -33.93 -21.35 19.96
C ILE A 350 -34.04 -21.40 18.44
N ASN A 351 -34.01 -20.22 17.82
CA ASN A 351 -33.87 -20.04 16.38
C ASN A 351 -32.42 -19.68 16.04
N LEU A 352 -31.58 -20.72 15.96
CA LEU A 352 -30.16 -20.55 15.69
C LEU A 352 -29.88 -19.95 14.29
N PRO A 353 -30.62 -20.31 13.21
CA PRO A 353 -30.42 -19.67 11.92
C PRO A 353 -30.54 -18.14 11.96
N LYS A 354 -31.56 -17.61 12.64
CA LYS A 354 -31.76 -16.18 12.81
C LYS A 354 -30.76 -15.56 13.78
N ALA A 355 -30.41 -16.25 14.86
CA ALA A 355 -29.40 -15.79 15.83
C ALA A 355 -28.02 -15.54 15.21
N TYR A 356 -27.60 -16.37 14.25
CA TYR A 356 -26.33 -16.19 13.53
C TYR A 356 -26.25 -14.90 12.69
N ASN A 357 -27.40 -14.28 12.40
CA ASN A 357 -27.49 -12.99 11.70
C ASN A 357 -27.40 -11.78 12.64
N GLY A 358 -27.19 -12.00 13.94
CA GLY A 358 -27.09 -10.94 14.95
C GLY A 358 -28.35 -10.81 15.83
N PRO A 359 -28.37 -9.86 16.76
CA PRO A 359 -29.57 -9.58 17.57
C PRO A 359 -30.72 -9.09 16.69
N SER A 360 -31.97 -9.23 17.15
CA SER A 360 -33.12 -8.51 16.55
C SER A 360 -33.82 -7.57 17.54
N TYR A 361 -33.40 -7.59 18.80
CA TYR A 361 -33.93 -6.74 19.86
C TYR A 361 -32.87 -6.39 20.91
N PHE A 362 -32.78 -5.13 21.32
CA PHE A 362 -31.94 -4.68 22.44
C PHE A 362 -32.78 -4.41 23.69
N TYR A 363 -32.73 -5.35 24.64
CA TYR A 363 -33.37 -5.22 25.95
C TYR A 363 -32.77 -4.08 26.79
N ASN A 364 -31.45 -3.90 26.69
CA ASN A 364 -30.65 -2.90 27.38
C ASN A 364 -29.60 -2.36 26.40
N HIS A 365 -28.76 -1.41 26.84
CA HIS A 365 -27.60 -0.99 26.05
C HIS A 365 -26.72 -2.21 25.69
N PHE A 366 -26.37 -2.31 24.41
CA PHE A 366 -25.62 -3.43 23.86
C PHE A 366 -24.21 -2.97 23.49
N ILE A 367 -23.20 -3.44 24.22
CA ILE A 367 -21.81 -3.00 24.06
C ILE A 367 -21.05 -3.95 23.13
N VAL A 368 -20.72 -3.51 21.92
CA VAL A 368 -19.91 -4.28 20.98
C VAL A 368 -18.45 -3.91 21.15
N ASN A 369 -17.67 -4.78 21.79
CA ASN A 369 -16.22 -4.67 21.85
C ASN A 369 -15.56 -5.62 20.85
N GLN A 370 -15.35 -5.14 19.62
CA GLN A 370 -14.78 -5.94 18.55
C GLN A 370 -13.26 -6.04 18.71
N THR A 371 -12.83 -7.10 19.38
CA THR A 371 -11.42 -7.48 19.56
C THR A 371 -11.24 -8.94 19.20
N ASN A 372 -10.21 -9.27 18.43
CA ASN A 372 -9.88 -10.67 18.14
C ASN A 372 -9.43 -11.39 19.41
N ASN A 373 -9.91 -12.61 19.58
CA ASN A 373 -9.46 -13.48 20.65
C ASN A 373 -9.18 -14.90 20.13
N LYS A 374 -8.68 -15.76 21.01
CA LYS A 374 -8.26 -17.12 20.68
C LYS A 374 -9.36 -18.02 20.08
N PHE A 375 -10.63 -17.69 20.29
CA PHE A 375 -11.80 -18.39 19.75
C PHE A 375 -12.34 -17.78 18.46
N ASP A 376 -11.96 -16.55 18.13
CA ASP A 376 -12.37 -15.84 16.92
C ASP A 376 -11.43 -16.14 15.74
N PHE A 377 -11.48 -17.37 15.24
CA PHE A 377 -10.64 -17.79 14.11
C PHE A 377 -11.22 -17.42 12.73
N ALA A 378 -12.47 -16.96 12.69
CA ALA A 378 -13.13 -16.43 11.50
C ALA A 378 -13.05 -14.90 11.39
N GLU A 379 -12.37 -14.24 12.34
CA GLU A 379 -12.07 -12.81 12.36
C GLU A 379 -13.28 -11.86 12.45
N PHE A 380 -14.37 -12.29 13.11
CA PHE A 380 -15.54 -11.43 13.35
C PHE A 380 -15.23 -10.20 14.22
N GLY A 381 -14.20 -10.30 15.06
CA GLY A 381 -13.65 -9.19 15.84
C GLY A 381 -13.00 -8.11 14.97
N LYS A 382 -12.61 -8.42 13.72
CA LYS A 382 -12.14 -7.42 12.74
C LYS A 382 -13.30 -6.87 11.90
N LEU A 383 -14.17 -7.75 11.41
CA LEU A 383 -15.30 -7.39 10.55
C LEU A 383 -16.48 -8.33 10.82
N ASP A 384 -17.63 -7.78 11.20
CA ASP A 384 -18.87 -8.54 11.36
C ASP A 384 -20.05 -7.79 10.75
N GLU A 385 -21.04 -8.54 10.28
CA GLU A 385 -22.28 -8.01 9.73
C GLU A 385 -23.48 -8.59 10.49
N TRP A 386 -24.32 -7.69 11.00
CA TRP A 386 -25.62 -8.01 11.57
C TRP A 386 -26.71 -7.66 10.56
N LYS A 387 -27.47 -8.68 10.17
CA LYS A 387 -28.43 -8.65 9.06
C LYS A 387 -29.88 -8.59 9.49
N ASN A 388 -30.15 -8.86 10.77
CA ASN A 388 -31.49 -8.75 11.31
C ASN A 388 -31.91 -7.29 11.43
N ASP A 389 -33.21 -7.03 11.30
CA ASP A 389 -33.82 -5.77 11.71
C ASP A 389 -33.78 -5.70 13.24
N ILE A 390 -33.13 -4.68 13.80
CA ILE A 390 -32.96 -4.54 15.25
C ILE A 390 -33.92 -3.50 15.80
N SER A 391 -34.65 -3.84 16.86
CA SER A 391 -35.54 -2.91 17.58
C SER A 391 -35.22 -2.85 19.08
N GLY A 392 -35.92 -1.99 19.82
CA GLY A 392 -35.90 -1.99 21.29
C GLY A 392 -35.33 -0.73 21.95
N PRO A 393 -35.45 -0.64 23.28
CA PRO A 393 -35.09 0.58 24.03
C PRO A 393 -33.58 0.76 24.26
N GLY A 394 -32.75 -0.23 23.93
CA GLY A 394 -31.30 -0.16 24.11
C GLY A 394 -30.56 0.63 23.03
N LYS A 395 -29.46 1.28 23.41
CA LYS A 395 -28.46 1.82 22.47
C LYS A 395 -27.45 0.75 22.08
N LEU A 396 -26.87 0.89 20.89
CA LEU A 396 -25.66 0.17 20.50
C LEU A 396 -24.43 1.02 20.85
N ILE A 397 -23.53 0.49 21.68
CA ILE A 397 -22.26 1.14 22.05
C ILE A 397 -21.13 0.40 21.33
N LYS A 398 -20.53 1.03 20.31
CA LYS A 398 -19.45 0.45 19.51
C LYS A 398 -18.09 0.87 20.05
N GLN A 399 -17.28 -0.12 20.41
CA GLN A 399 -15.90 0.02 20.86
C GLN A 399 -15.00 -1.09 20.25
N GLY A 400 -13.69 -1.01 20.48
CA GLY A 400 -12.69 -1.86 19.80
C GLY A 400 -12.46 -1.47 18.34
N ASP A 401 -11.33 -1.88 17.79
CA ASP A 401 -10.82 -1.37 16.49
C ASP A 401 -11.52 -1.99 15.26
N GLY A 402 -12.33 -3.04 15.45
CA GLY A 402 -13.04 -3.71 14.36
C GLY A 402 -14.18 -2.89 13.74
N THR A 403 -14.73 -3.43 12.66
CA THR A 403 -15.83 -2.87 11.88
C THR A 403 -17.10 -3.70 12.09
N LEU A 404 -18.19 -3.04 12.49
CA LEU A 404 -19.52 -3.64 12.56
C LEU A 404 -20.39 -3.05 11.45
N ILE A 405 -21.03 -3.91 10.67
CA ILE A 405 -21.99 -3.54 9.63
C ILE A 405 -23.41 -3.85 10.15
N LEU A 406 -24.31 -2.87 10.08
CA LEU A 406 -25.75 -3.09 10.25
C LEU A 406 -26.43 -2.97 8.88
N SER A 407 -26.90 -4.10 8.35
CA SER A 407 -27.57 -4.16 7.04
C SER A 407 -29.09 -4.25 7.12
N GLY A 408 -29.66 -4.56 8.29
CA GLY A 408 -31.10 -4.51 8.53
C GLY A 408 -31.68 -3.09 8.67
N ASN A 409 -33.00 -3.01 8.74
CA ASN A 409 -33.78 -1.80 9.00
C ASN A 409 -34.04 -1.63 10.50
N ASN A 410 -33.37 -0.68 11.13
CA ASN A 410 -33.22 -0.63 12.58
C ASN A 410 -34.08 0.45 13.24
N HIS A 411 -34.69 0.10 14.36
CA HIS A 411 -35.65 0.90 15.14
C HIS A 411 -35.37 0.84 16.65
N PHE A 412 -34.11 1.04 17.06
CA PHE A 412 -33.69 1.03 18.48
C PHE A 412 -33.32 2.43 19.02
N ALA A 413 -32.78 2.54 20.23
CA ALA A 413 -32.62 3.87 20.86
C ALA A 413 -31.59 4.77 20.20
N GLY A 414 -30.50 4.25 19.63
CA GLY A 414 -29.44 5.07 19.01
C GLY A 414 -28.07 4.42 19.13
N VAL A 415 -27.07 5.03 18.50
CA VAL A 415 -25.70 4.49 18.47
C VAL A 415 -24.72 5.41 19.18
N GLU A 416 -23.73 4.84 19.86
CA GLU A 416 -22.57 5.54 20.42
C GLU A 416 -21.30 4.91 19.86
N VAL A 417 -20.59 5.61 18.99
CA VAL A 417 -19.39 5.11 18.30
C VAL A 417 -18.13 5.65 18.98
N ASN A 418 -17.60 4.87 19.91
CA ASN A 418 -16.44 5.27 20.71
C ASN A 418 -15.11 4.90 20.02
N GLN A 419 -15.04 3.76 19.34
CA GLN A 419 -13.84 3.26 18.64
C GLN A 419 -14.19 2.35 17.45
N GLY A 420 -13.22 2.19 16.54
CA GLY A 420 -13.37 1.38 15.31
C GLY A 420 -14.43 1.96 14.38
N ASN A 421 -15.06 1.10 13.58
CA ASN A 421 -16.00 1.54 12.55
C ASN A 421 -17.40 0.94 12.77
N LEU A 422 -18.43 1.76 12.55
CA LEU A 422 -19.81 1.32 12.39
C LEU A 422 -20.27 1.72 10.99
N LEU A 423 -20.71 0.74 10.19
CA LEU A 423 -21.28 0.96 8.87
C LEU A 423 -22.78 0.73 8.91
N LEU A 424 -23.56 1.72 8.45
CA LEU A 424 -25.01 1.65 8.33
C LEU A 424 -25.41 1.59 6.86
N ILE A 425 -26.01 0.47 6.44
CA ILE A 425 -26.45 0.24 5.05
C ILE A 425 -27.98 0.36 4.92
N GLY A 426 -28.74 -0.12 5.91
CA GLY A 426 -30.22 -0.10 5.89
C GLY A 426 -30.84 1.24 6.29
N GLU A 427 -32.16 1.23 6.54
CA GLU A 427 -32.89 2.37 7.11
C GLU A 427 -32.78 2.36 8.64
N ASN A 428 -32.34 3.47 9.24
CA ASN A 428 -32.12 3.54 10.68
C ASN A 428 -32.97 4.67 11.29
N HIS A 429 -33.90 4.32 12.17
CA HIS A 429 -34.81 5.23 12.86
C HIS A 429 -34.59 5.12 14.36
N TYR A 430 -33.88 6.08 14.96
CA TYR A 430 -33.53 5.98 16.38
C TYR A 430 -34.36 6.90 17.25
N SER A 431 -34.82 6.38 18.40
CA SER A 431 -35.71 7.11 19.32
C SER A 431 -34.99 8.10 20.24
N LYS A 432 -33.66 8.03 20.32
CA LYS A 432 -32.77 8.95 21.04
C LYS A 432 -31.64 9.43 20.13
N ASN A 433 -30.87 10.40 20.64
CA ASN A 433 -29.71 10.94 19.95
C ASN A 433 -28.58 9.90 19.86
N SER A 434 -27.87 9.95 18.75
CA SER A 434 -26.66 9.16 18.49
C SER A 434 -25.42 10.03 18.60
N SER A 435 -24.26 9.43 18.90
CA SER A 435 -23.01 10.17 19.03
C SER A 435 -21.80 9.41 18.50
N ILE A 436 -20.80 10.14 18.00
CA ILE A 436 -19.49 9.61 17.59
C ILE A 436 -18.42 10.23 18.49
N ASN A 437 -17.82 9.45 19.38
CA ASN A 437 -16.91 9.95 20.42
C ASN A 437 -15.42 9.70 20.14
N GLY A 438 -15.09 8.97 19.07
CA GLY A 438 -13.71 8.68 18.69
C GLY A 438 -13.54 7.71 17.52
N GLY A 439 -14.56 6.90 17.19
CA GLY A 439 -14.54 6.02 16.03
C GLY A 439 -15.09 6.68 14.77
N THR A 440 -15.42 5.85 13.77
CA THR A 440 -16.00 6.29 12.50
C THR A 440 -17.40 5.71 12.31
N LEU A 441 -18.37 6.55 11.98
CA LEU A 441 -19.65 6.14 11.42
C LEU A 441 -19.61 6.32 9.90
N LEU A 442 -19.62 5.21 9.16
CA LEU A 442 -19.77 5.20 7.72
C LEU A 442 -21.26 5.03 7.37
N LEU A 443 -21.80 5.93 6.55
CA LEU A 443 -23.22 5.93 6.20
C LEU A 443 -23.42 5.78 4.68
N GLU A 444 -24.00 4.64 4.29
CA GLU A 444 -24.47 4.35 2.92
C GLU A 444 -26.00 4.40 2.83
N GLY A 445 -26.68 4.02 3.92
CA GLY A 445 -28.14 4.00 4.03
C GLY A 445 -28.75 5.33 4.50
N LYS A 446 -29.84 5.22 5.26
CA LYS A 446 -30.51 6.37 5.88
C LYS A 446 -30.42 6.35 7.39
N LEU A 447 -30.29 7.54 7.97
CA LEU A 447 -30.33 7.77 9.42
C LEU A 447 -31.35 8.86 9.76
N ASN A 448 -32.29 8.54 10.63
CA ASN A 448 -33.32 9.43 11.15
C ASN A 448 -33.13 9.58 12.66
N SER A 449 -32.11 10.34 13.06
CA SER A 449 -31.76 10.60 14.48
C SER A 449 -30.80 11.78 14.57
N LEU A 450 -30.94 12.64 15.58
CA LEU A 450 -29.94 13.68 15.84
C LEU A 450 -28.57 13.01 16.07
N LEU A 451 -27.54 13.53 15.42
CA LEU A 451 -26.20 12.97 15.50
C LEU A 451 -25.18 14.01 15.97
N ASP A 452 -24.53 13.74 17.10
CA ASP A 452 -23.41 14.52 17.62
C ASP A 452 -22.07 13.87 17.25
N VAL A 453 -21.25 14.56 16.46
CA VAL A 453 -19.90 14.13 16.09
C VAL A 453 -18.90 14.85 17.00
N ASN A 454 -18.42 14.16 18.03
CA ASN A 454 -17.44 14.66 18.99
C ASN A 454 -16.03 14.43 18.48
N LYS A 455 -15.20 13.55 19.05
CA LYS A 455 -13.80 13.38 18.59
C LYS A 455 -13.61 12.34 17.46
N GLY A 456 -14.69 12.01 16.76
CA GLY A 456 -14.68 10.98 15.72
C GLY A 456 -15.10 11.50 14.35
N THR A 457 -15.36 10.57 13.44
CA THR A 457 -15.64 10.88 12.03
C THR A 457 -17.00 10.38 11.61
N LEU A 458 -17.82 11.27 11.05
CA LEU A 458 -18.95 10.90 10.20
C LEU A 458 -18.50 10.91 8.75
N LEU A 459 -18.60 9.77 8.09
CA LEU A 459 -18.23 9.58 6.70
C LEU A 459 -19.46 9.23 5.86
N LEU A 460 -19.89 10.16 5.01
CA LEU A 460 -21.01 9.95 4.10
C LEU A 460 -20.53 9.27 2.82
N ASN A 461 -21.10 8.11 2.49
CA ASN A 461 -20.88 7.40 1.24
C ASN A 461 -22.20 7.29 0.46
N ASN A 462 -22.67 8.43 -0.03
CA ASN A 462 -23.99 8.65 -0.66
C ASN A 462 -25.20 8.42 0.27
N GLY A 463 -24.98 8.20 1.57
CA GLY A 463 -26.04 8.08 2.56
C GLY A 463 -26.73 9.41 2.90
N SER A 464 -27.85 9.30 3.64
CA SER A 464 -28.67 10.46 4.01
C SER A 464 -29.04 10.50 5.50
N ILE A 465 -29.01 11.70 6.09
CA ILE A 465 -29.40 11.96 7.48
C ILE A 465 -30.58 12.94 7.51
N ASN A 466 -31.77 12.50 7.89
CA ASN A 466 -32.99 13.32 7.90
C ASN A 466 -33.20 14.07 9.24
N SER A 467 -32.13 14.59 9.81
CA SER A 467 -32.08 15.20 11.14
C SER A 467 -30.90 16.17 11.24
N GLN A 468 -30.80 16.89 12.37
CA GLN A 468 -29.67 17.76 12.63
C GLN A 468 -28.41 16.93 12.93
N VAL A 469 -27.29 17.34 12.33
CA VAL A 469 -25.94 16.84 12.62
C VAL A 469 -25.13 17.97 13.24
N ASN A 470 -24.57 17.72 14.41
CA ASN A 470 -23.69 18.64 15.13
C ASN A 470 -22.25 18.16 15.03
N ILE A 471 -21.35 18.99 14.52
CA ILE A 471 -19.92 18.70 14.48
C ILE A 471 -19.25 19.49 15.59
N ASN A 472 -18.83 18.81 16.65
CA ASN A 472 -18.25 19.37 17.87
C ASN A 472 -16.71 19.36 17.80
N ASP A 473 -16.04 19.79 18.87
CA ASP A 473 -14.57 19.87 18.93
C ASP A 473 -13.89 18.56 18.47
N LYS A 474 -13.05 18.67 17.43
CA LYS A 474 -12.32 17.57 16.75
C LYS A 474 -13.20 16.60 15.98
N GLY A 475 -14.47 16.92 15.79
CA GLY A 475 -15.39 16.14 14.99
C GLY A 475 -15.17 16.40 13.53
N VAL A 476 -15.27 15.35 12.73
CA VAL A 476 -15.07 15.44 11.28
C VAL A 476 -16.31 14.94 10.56
N LEU A 477 -16.88 15.79 9.71
CA LEU A 477 -17.82 15.37 8.66
C LEU A 477 -17.09 15.34 7.33
N THR A 478 -17.12 14.21 6.63
CA THR A 478 -16.51 14.07 5.31
C THR A 478 -17.30 13.15 4.39
N GLY A 479 -16.88 13.04 3.12
CA GLY A 479 -17.54 12.24 2.11
C GLY A 479 -18.65 12.99 1.36
N LYS A 480 -19.51 12.24 0.65
CA LYS A 480 -20.57 12.76 -0.21
C LYS A 480 -21.91 12.23 0.28
N GLY A 481 -22.92 13.08 0.39
CA GLY A 481 -24.23 12.64 0.87
C GLY A 481 -25.16 13.79 1.18
N LYS A 482 -26.20 13.49 1.96
CA LYS A 482 -27.29 14.42 2.25
C LYS A 482 -27.56 14.53 3.75
N ILE A 483 -27.73 15.73 4.27
CA ILE A 483 -28.10 15.98 5.67
C ILE A 483 -29.29 16.96 5.71
N LYS A 484 -30.17 16.86 6.70
CA LYS A 484 -31.27 17.81 6.84
C LYS A 484 -30.78 19.18 7.31
N LYS A 485 -30.06 19.23 8.43
CA LYS A 485 -29.54 20.46 9.03
C LYS A 485 -28.12 20.22 9.56
N LEU A 486 -27.21 21.16 9.33
CA LEU A 486 -25.81 21.06 9.76
C LEU A 486 -25.45 22.20 10.71
N GLU A 487 -24.88 21.86 11.86
CA GLU A 487 -24.29 22.81 12.80
C GLU A 487 -22.84 22.42 13.07
N VAL A 488 -21.91 23.34 12.83
CA VAL A 488 -20.48 23.15 13.03
C VAL A 488 -20.04 24.06 14.17
N ASN A 489 -19.77 23.43 15.31
CA ASN A 489 -19.36 24.09 16.55
C ASN A 489 -17.86 24.38 16.55
N SER A 490 -17.41 25.10 17.57
CA SER A 490 -15.99 25.41 17.80
C SER A 490 -15.13 24.14 17.74
N GLY A 491 -14.07 24.15 16.93
CA GLY A 491 -13.17 23.02 16.71
C GLY A 491 -13.72 21.92 15.80
N GLY A 492 -14.96 22.04 15.31
CA GLY A 492 -15.59 21.10 14.37
C GLY A 492 -15.09 21.30 12.94
N ILE A 493 -14.98 20.20 12.18
CA ILE A 493 -14.36 20.15 10.85
C ILE A 493 -15.35 19.57 9.84
N VAL A 494 -15.56 20.26 8.72
CA VAL A 494 -16.31 19.75 7.57
C VAL A 494 -15.41 19.70 6.34
N ALA A 495 -15.33 18.56 5.67
CA ALA A 495 -14.47 18.31 4.52
C ALA A 495 -15.21 17.45 3.47
N PRO A 496 -16.02 18.06 2.58
CA PRO A 496 -16.76 17.34 1.56
C PRO A 496 -15.86 16.42 0.72
N GLY A 497 -16.38 15.27 0.31
CA GLY A 497 -15.76 14.39 -0.67
C GLY A 497 -14.70 13.38 -0.19
N TYR A 498 -14.09 12.72 -1.17
CA TYR A 498 -12.90 11.83 -1.09
C TYR A 498 -11.97 12.29 -2.22
N SER A 499 -11.39 13.49 -2.08
CA SER A 499 -11.22 14.46 -3.18
C SER A 499 -12.54 15.15 -3.56
N ILE A 500 -12.54 15.96 -4.62
CA ILE A 500 -13.60 16.94 -4.88
C ILE A 500 -15.02 16.34 -4.84
N GLY A 501 -15.85 16.89 -3.97
CA GLY A 501 -17.18 16.37 -3.64
C GLY A 501 -18.20 17.40 -3.17
N THR A 502 -19.43 16.95 -2.97
CA THR A 502 -20.53 17.81 -2.54
C THR A 502 -21.32 17.16 -1.41
N ILE A 503 -21.58 17.93 -0.35
CA ILE A 503 -22.54 17.60 0.70
C ILE A 503 -23.78 18.47 0.51
N ASN A 504 -24.94 17.84 0.43
CA ASN A 504 -26.23 18.51 0.25
C ASN A 504 -26.95 18.66 1.58
N ILE A 505 -27.48 19.85 1.86
CA ILE A 505 -28.18 20.20 3.08
C ILE A 505 -29.61 20.67 2.74
N ASP A 506 -30.65 20.05 3.30
CA ASP A 506 -32.04 20.41 2.98
C ASP A 506 -32.54 21.70 3.64
N ASP A 507 -31.90 22.11 4.73
CA ASP A 507 -32.29 23.24 5.54
C ASP A 507 -31.04 24.06 5.92
N THR A 508 -30.94 24.48 7.18
CA THR A 508 -29.97 25.46 7.62
C THR A 508 -28.56 24.86 7.77
N VAL A 509 -27.54 25.64 7.41
CA VAL A 509 -26.14 25.39 7.77
C VAL A 509 -25.67 26.49 8.71
N LEU A 510 -25.11 26.11 9.85
CA LEU A 510 -24.53 27.05 10.82
C LEU A 510 -23.04 26.73 11.02
N PHE A 511 -22.17 27.70 10.80
CA PHE A 511 -20.77 27.67 11.23
C PHE A 511 -20.58 28.64 12.40
N ASN A 512 -20.22 28.11 13.57
CA ASN A 512 -19.87 28.91 14.75
C ASN A 512 -18.40 29.36 14.70
N SER A 513 -18.02 30.29 15.57
CA SER A 513 -16.62 30.73 15.67
C SER A 513 -15.68 29.53 15.94
N ASP A 514 -14.45 29.62 15.46
CA ASP A 514 -13.41 28.57 15.55
C ASP A 514 -13.77 27.21 14.91
N SER A 515 -14.78 27.16 14.05
CA SER A 515 -15.05 25.99 13.18
C SER A 515 -14.17 25.99 11.92
N HIS A 516 -14.02 24.84 11.27
CA HIS A 516 -13.17 24.65 10.10
C HIS A 516 -13.92 24.05 8.91
N TYR A 517 -13.82 24.71 7.76
CA TYR A 517 -14.33 24.21 6.49
C TYR A 517 -13.15 23.90 5.56
N LEU A 518 -12.85 22.62 5.34
CA LEU A 518 -11.80 22.18 4.42
C LEU A 518 -12.36 22.08 3.00
N VAL A 519 -11.65 22.67 2.05
CA VAL A 519 -12.04 22.74 0.63
C VAL A 519 -10.89 22.31 -0.25
N GLU A 520 -11.03 21.19 -0.96
CA GLU A 520 -10.15 20.82 -2.05
C GLU A 520 -10.54 21.52 -3.36
N VAL A 521 -9.54 21.93 -4.15
CA VAL A 521 -9.73 22.56 -5.47
C VAL A 521 -8.76 22.00 -6.51
N ASN A 522 -9.14 22.07 -7.78
CA ASN A 522 -8.26 21.67 -8.88
C ASN A 522 -8.16 22.76 -9.97
N SER A 523 -7.21 22.56 -10.90
CA SER A 523 -7.02 23.47 -12.04
C SER A 523 -8.16 23.47 -13.05
N GLN A 524 -9.09 22.51 -12.98
CA GLN A 524 -10.24 22.41 -13.89
C GLN A 524 -11.39 23.35 -13.46
N GLY A 525 -11.29 23.97 -12.29
CA GLY A 525 -12.37 24.79 -11.72
C GLY A 525 -13.32 24.01 -10.82
N ASP A 526 -13.02 22.75 -10.52
CA ASP A 526 -13.79 21.98 -9.55
C ASP A 526 -13.33 22.31 -8.13
N SER A 527 -14.26 22.22 -7.19
CA SER A 527 -14.00 22.38 -5.76
C SER A 527 -14.92 21.51 -4.93
N ASP A 528 -14.53 21.26 -3.69
CA ASP A 528 -15.46 20.82 -2.66
C ASP A 528 -16.56 21.85 -2.43
N LYS A 529 -17.77 21.35 -2.18
CA LYS A 529 -18.97 22.19 -2.05
C LYS A 529 -19.91 21.73 -0.94
N ILE A 530 -20.51 22.71 -0.26
CA ILE A 530 -21.72 22.53 0.53
C ILE A 530 -22.87 23.23 -0.21
N MET A 531 -23.93 22.49 -0.52
CA MET A 531 -25.14 23.03 -1.15
C MET A 531 -26.29 22.98 -0.16
N SER A 532 -26.83 24.14 0.24
CA SER A 532 -27.96 24.26 1.16
C SER A 532 -29.22 24.75 0.43
N LEU A 533 -30.33 24.04 0.60
CA LEU A 533 -31.67 24.49 0.18
C LEU A 533 -32.29 25.50 1.18
N GLY A 534 -31.61 25.74 2.29
CA GLY A 534 -32.00 26.66 3.35
C GLY A 534 -31.14 27.92 3.41
N THR A 535 -31.08 28.51 4.59
CA THR A 535 -30.20 29.65 4.89
C THR A 535 -28.87 29.16 5.44
N VAL A 536 -27.77 29.83 5.08
CA VAL A 536 -26.47 29.61 5.71
C VAL A 536 -26.14 30.77 6.65
N ILE A 537 -25.75 30.44 7.88
CA ILE A 537 -25.37 31.38 8.94
C ILE A 537 -23.89 31.17 9.28
N LEU A 538 -23.09 32.22 9.15
CA LEU A 538 -21.64 32.21 9.36
C LEU A 538 -21.28 33.17 10.49
N ASN A 539 -21.14 32.65 11.71
CA ASN A 539 -20.73 33.41 12.90
C ASN A 539 -19.19 33.51 13.05
N GLY A 540 -18.44 33.13 12.02
CA GLY A 540 -16.98 33.04 12.02
C GLY A 540 -16.50 31.73 11.38
N GLY A 541 -15.41 31.17 11.92
CA GLY A 541 -14.76 29.98 11.39
C GLY A 541 -13.78 30.28 10.26
N THR A 542 -13.04 29.26 9.84
CA THR A 542 -11.94 29.37 8.87
C THR A 542 -12.14 28.40 7.72
N VAL A 543 -12.04 28.91 6.50
CA VAL A 543 -11.94 28.07 5.30
C VAL A 543 -10.48 27.67 5.11
N ASN A 544 -10.17 26.38 5.02
CA ASN A 544 -8.83 25.88 4.72
C ASN A 544 -8.82 25.20 3.35
N VAL A 545 -8.01 25.70 2.44
CA VAL A 545 -7.99 25.28 1.04
C VAL A 545 -6.83 24.32 0.81
N SER A 546 -7.10 23.19 0.15
CA SER A 546 -6.06 22.30 -0.34
C SER A 546 -6.12 22.18 -1.85
N LEU A 547 -4.96 22.14 -2.49
CA LEU A 547 -4.87 21.78 -3.90
C LEU A 547 -4.98 20.26 -4.05
N GLU A 548 -5.72 19.79 -5.05
CA GLU A 548 -5.78 18.37 -5.43
C GLU A 548 -4.36 17.85 -5.71
N LYS A 549 -3.79 17.10 -4.76
CA LYS A 549 -2.46 16.52 -4.87
C LYS A 549 -2.58 15.21 -5.63
N ASN A 550 -2.33 15.14 -6.95
CA ASN A 550 -2.12 13.86 -7.67
C ASN A 550 -1.72 13.95 -9.17
N LYS A 551 -1.18 15.07 -9.68
CA LYS A 551 -0.91 15.20 -11.13
C LYS A 551 0.53 15.64 -11.41
N ASN A 552 1.29 14.78 -12.10
CA ASN A 552 2.55 15.19 -12.75
C ASN A 552 2.20 16.14 -13.90
N LEU A 553 2.62 17.40 -13.78
CA LEU A 553 2.32 18.47 -14.72
C LEU A 553 3.34 18.50 -15.86
N LEU A 554 4.58 18.05 -15.64
CA LEU A 554 5.66 18.15 -16.61
C LEU A 554 5.42 17.36 -17.90
N THR A 555 4.50 16.39 -17.86
CA THR A 555 4.07 15.57 -19.01
C THR A 555 2.95 16.21 -19.83
N LYS A 556 2.35 17.32 -19.37
CA LYS A 556 1.22 17.98 -20.04
C LYS A 556 1.70 19.07 -20.98
N ASP A 557 0.96 19.30 -22.05
CA ASP A 557 1.29 20.35 -23.00
C ASP A 557 0.99 21.76 -22.47
N ASN A 558 -0.18 21.94 -21.90
CA ASN A 558 -0.58 23.15 -21.19
C ASN A 558 -1.36 22.74 -19.93
N VAL A 559 -1.25 23.56 -18.89
CA VAL A 559 -1.99 23.38 -17.64
C VAL A 559 -2.91 24.58 -17.48
N GLN A 560 -4.17 24.34 -17.14
CA GLN A 560 -5.06 25.43 -16.74
C GLN A 560 -4.56 25.98 -15.40
N SER A 561 -4.40 27.28 -15.32
CA SER A 561 -3.84 27.90 -14.13
C SER A 561 -4.79 27.77 -12.94
N LEU A 562 -4.22 27.47 -11.77
CA LEU A 562 -4.99 27.37 -10.52
C LEU A 562 -5.51 28.74 -10.05
N TYR A 563 -4.76 29.80 -10.35
CA TYR A 563 -5.08 31.17 -9.96
C TYR A 563 -5.85 31.90 -11.07
N ASN A 564 -6.71 32.86 -10.68
CA ASN A 564 -7.76 33.50 -11.50
C ASN A 564 -9.00 32.64 -11.79
N THR A 565 -9.10 31.46 -11.18
CA THR A 565 -10.32 30.65 -11.20
C THR A 565 -11.17 30.97 -9.98
N LYS A 566 -12.48 31.09 -10.19
CA LYS A 566 -13.47 31.31 -9.13
C LYS A 566 -14.11 29.98 -8.77
N TYR A 567 -14.02 29.58 -7.50
CA TYR A 567 -14.58 28.33 -7.00
C TYR A 567 -15.78 28.63 -6.11
N THR A 568 -16.97 28.19 -6.52
CA THR A 568 -18.14 28.28 -5.63
C THR A 568 -18.05 27.14 -4.64
N ILE A 569 -17.76 27.46 -3.38
CA ILE A 569 -17.52 26.46 -2.32
C ILE A 569 -18.77 26.27 -1.43
N LEU A 570 -19.64 27.27 -1.37
CA LEU A 570 -20.87 27.18 -0.59
C LEU A 570 -22.00 27.87 -1.33
N MET A 571 -23.17 27.23 -1.39
CA MET A 571 -24.41 27.78 -1.93
C MET A 571 -25.56 27.68 -0.93
N ALA A 572 -26.45 28.68 -0.93
CA ALA A 572 -27.63 28.76 -0.06
C ALA A 572 -28.84 29.31 -0.82
N ASP A 573 -29.89 28.52 -1.02
CA ASP A 573 -31.09 28.94 -1.77
C ASP A 573 -31.88 30.06 -1.08
N LYS A 574 -31.84 30.10 0.27
CA LYS A 574 -32.50 31.16 1.07
C LYS A 574 -31.50 32.21 1.60
N GLY A 575 -30.33 32.31 0.97
CA GLY A 575 -29.34 33.34 1.25
C GLY A 575 -28.35 33.03 2.37
N ILE A 576 -27.32 33.88 2.45
CA ILE A 576 -26.20 33.78 3.41
C ILE A 576 -26.21 34.97 4.37
N ASN A 577 -26.12 34.70 5.67
CA ASN A 577 -25.99 35.70 6.73
C ASN A 577 -24.65 35.53 7.45
N GLY A 578 -23.88 36.63 7.57
CA GLY A 578 -22.54 36.61 8.17
C GLY A 578 -21.43 36.25 7.18
N LYS A 579 -20.21 36.00 7.71
CA LYS A 579 -19.01 35.66 6.93
C LYS A 579 -18.10 34.72 7.72
N PHE A 580 -17.30 33.90 7.02
CA PHE A 580 -16.14 33.25 7.64
C PHE A 580 -15.15 34.32 8.10
N ALA A 581 -14.48 34.06 9.22
CA ALA A 581 -13.52 34.98 9.82
C ALA A 581 -12.20 35.04 9.04
N ASP A 582 -11.78 33.92 8.44
CA ASP A 582 -10.52 33.81 7.72
C ASP A 582 -10.54 32.74 6.61
N VAL A 583 -9.59 32.83 5.68
CA VAL A 583 -9.30 31.81 4.66
C VAL A 583 -7.81 31.53 4.59
N ASN A 584 -7.45 30.26 4.69
CA ASN A 584 -6.11 29.72 4.66
C ASN A 584 -6.04 28.61 3.59
N PRO A 585 -4.86 28.14 3.15
CA PRO A 585 -3.53 28.66 3.41
C PRO A 585 -3.19 29.79 2.44
N ASN A 586 -2.32 30.68 2.92
CA ASN A 586 -1.43 31.41 2.05
C ASN A 586 -0.24 30.48 1.74
N TYR A 587 -0.34 29.72 0.64
CA TYR A 587 0.81 29.03 0.06
C TYR A 587 1.95 30.04 -0.19
N LEU A 588 3.16 29.57 -0.42
CA LEU A 588 4.33 30.44 -0.57
C LEU A 588 4.12 31.52 -1.65
N PHE A 589 3.43 31.16 -2.72
CA PHE A 589 3.22 32.00 -3.91
C PHE A 589 1.75 32.32 -4.19
N VAL A 590 0.81 31.68 -3.51
CA VAL A 590 -0.63 31.81 -3.77
C VAL A 590 -1.35 32.25 -2.50
N GLY A 591 -2.18 33.26 -2.65
CA GLY A 591 -3.12 33.72 -1.63
C GLY A 591 -4.54 33.33 -1.97
N THR A 592 -5.38 33.26 -0.94
CA THR A 592 -6.80 32.95 -1.06
C THR A 592 -7.62 34.11 -0.51
N THR A 593 -8.75 34.40 -1.17
CA THR A 593 -9.72 35.40 -0.69
C THR A 593 -11.14 34.87 -0.88
N LEU A 594 -12.06 35.29 -0.03
CA LEU A 594 -13.47 34.93 -0.13
C LEU A 594 -14.28 36.14 -0.61
N TYR A 595 -15.10 35.92 -1.63
CA TYR A 595 -16.14 36.83 -2.06
C TYR A 595 -17.50 36.28 -1.66
N TYR A 596 -18.40 37.18 -1.25
CA TYR A 596 -19.74 36.83 -0.80
C TYR A 596 -20.75 37.49 -1.71
N ASP A 597 -21.60 36.66 -2.31
CA ASP A 597 -22.82 37.06 -3.00
C ASP A 597 -24.04 36.78 -2.10
N GLN A 598 -25.24 37.13 -2.54
CA GLN A 598 -26.49 36.90 -1.79
C GLN A 598 -26.67 35.41 -1.42
N ASN A 599 -26.33 34.51 -2.33
CA ASN A 599 -26.59 33.06 -2.23
C ASN A 599 -25.33 32.19 -2.32
N ALA A 600 -24.13 32.76 -2.37
CA ALA A 600 -22.90 31.99 -2.58
C ALA A 600 -21.67 32.55 -1.85
N VAL A 601 -20.80 31.65 -1.40
CA VAL A 601 -19.40 31.95 -1.03
C VAL A 601 -18.50 31.47 -2.16
N ILE A 602 -17.74 32.41 -2.71
CA ILE A 602 -16.83 32.18 -3.82
C ILE A 602 -15.40 32.32 -3.31
N LEU A 603 -14.63 31.25 -3.42
CA LEU A 603 -13.20 31.22 -3.19
C LEU A 603 -12.47 31.70 -4.44
N ASN A 604 -11.66 32.74 -4.28
CA ASN A 604 -10.72 33.21 -5.29
C ASN A 604 -9.31 32.81 -4.90
N ILE A 605 -8.58 32.27 -5.87
CA ILE A 605 -7.17 31.90 -5.73
C ILE A 605 -6.35 32.82 -6.62
N GLY A 606 -5.34 33.48 -6.04
CA GLY A 606 -4.54 34.50 -6.71
C GLY A 606 -3.06 34.36 -6.42
N ARG A 607 -2.22 34.75 -7.38
CA ARG A 607 -0.77 34.87 -7.17
C ARG A 607 -0.49 36.02 -6.20
N ASN A 608 0.28 35.77 -5.14
CA ASN A 608 0.76 36.82 -4.23
C ASN A 608 2.00 37.53 -4.82
N ASN A 609 2.51 38.57 -4.15
CA ASN A 609 3.67 39.36 -4.63
C ASN A 609 5.05 38.72 -4.35
N THR A 610 5.10 37.49 -3.82
CA THR A 610 6.36 36.81 -3.51
C THR A 610 7.02 36.30 -4.78
N ALA A 611 8.13 36.88 -5.23
CA ALA A 611 8.88 36.39 -6.39
C ALA A 611 9.48 34.98 -6.14
N PHE A 612 9.60 34.14 -7.17
CA PHE A 612 10.19 32.79 -7.03
C PHE A 612 11.64 32.86 -6.53
N SER A 613 12.41 33.84 -7.02
CA SER A 613 13.81 34.05 -6.64
C SER A 613 14.01 34.46 -5.19
N SER A 614 12.99 34.97 -4.50
CA SER A 614 13.08 35.32 -3.07
C SER A 614 13.33 34.10 -2.17
N LEU A 615 13.02 32.90 -2.64
CA LEU A 615 13.27 31.65 -1.90
C LEU A 615 14.58 30.96 -2.31
N ALA A 616 15.21 31.39 -3.39
CA ALA A 616 16.49 30.88 -3.87
C ALA A 616 17.64 31.28 -2.93
N LYS A 617 18.72 30.47 -2.93
CA LYS A 617 19.95 30.73 -2.16
C LYS A 617 21.18 30.92 -3.04
N THR A 618 21.28 30.20 -4.15
CA THR A 618 22.46 30.20 -5.01
C THR A 618 22.25 31.06 -6.27
N LYS A 619 23.33 31.48 -6.95
CA LYS A 619 23.22 32.20 -8.23
C LYS A 619 22.46 31.35 -9.26
N ASN A 620 22.74 30.05 -9.32
CA ASN A 620 22.05 29.09 -10.17
C ASN A 620 20.55 29.03 -9.86
N GLN A 621 20.16 28.93 -8.58
CA GLN A 621 18.76 28.93 -8.16
C GLN A 621 18.06 30.26 -8.48
N ILE A 622 18.73 31.40 -8.26
CA ILE A 622 18.16 32.73 -8.59
C ILE A 622 17.93 32.86 -10.09
N SER A 623 18.91 32.42 -10.89
CA SER A 623 18.90 32.46 -12.35
C SER A 623 17.72 31.66 -12.92
N ILE A 624 17.57 30.39 -12.52
CA ILE A 624 16.44 29.56 -12.96
C ILE A 624 15.09 30.08 -12.42
N ALA A 625 15.03 30.52 -11.16
CA ALA A 625 13.80 31.03 -10.57
C ALA A 625 13.27 32.26 -11.32
N ASN A 626 14.14 33.18 -11.71
CA ASN A 626 13.77 34.34 -12.52
C ASN A 626 13.27 33.94 -13.92
N ALA A 627 13.89 32.94 -14.56
CA ALA A 627 13.41 32.44 -15.84
C ALA A 627 12.06 31.74 -15.73
N ILE A 628 11.82 30.99 -14.65
CA ILE A 628 10.52 30.38 -14.36
C ILE A 628 9.46 31.47 -14.11
N ASP A 629 9.77 32.51 -13.34
CA ASP A 629 8.83 33.61 -13.02
C ASP A 629 8.41 34.39 -14.29
N ALA A 630 9.27 34.40 -15.32
CA ALA A 630 9.00 35.03 -16.61
C ALA A 630 8.22 34.12 -17.60
N LEU A 631 7.92 32.87 -17.23
CA LEU A 631 7.07 31.99 -18.05
C LEU A 631 5.60 32.44 -17.98
N PRO A 632 4.82 32.23 -19.06
CA PRO A 632 3.40 32.54 -19.03
C PRO A 632 2.66 31.64 -18.04
N SER A 633 1.57 32.19 -17.47
CA SER A 633 0.59 31.42 -16.71
C SER A 633 0.11 30.20 -17.52
N GLY A 634 -0.03 29.06 -16.85
CA GLY A 634 -0.38 27.79 -17.48
C GLY A 634 0.78 27.00 -18.08
N HIS A 635 2.00 27.55 -18.10
CA HIS A 635 3.19 26.77 -18.44
C HIS A 635 3.45 25.71 -17.34
N PRO A 636 3.63 24.42 -17.67
CA PRO A 636 3.68 23.38 -16.63
C PRO A 636 4.80 23.52 -15.60
N VAL A 637 5.98 24.02 -16.00
CA VAL A 637 7.08 24.35 -15.07
C VAL A 637 6.72 25.51 -14.14
N TYR A 638 5.95 26.49 -14.61
CA TYR A 638 5.48 27.57 -13.74
C TYR A 638 4.48 27.02 -12.73
N GLU A 639 3.48 26.29 -13.22
CA GLU A 639 2.37 25.77 -12.41
C GLU A 639 2.83 24.70 -11.41
N SER A 640 3.93 24.00 -11.68
CA SER A 640 4.51 23.05 -10.71
C SER A 640 5.15 23.73 -9.50
N ILE A 641 5.68 24.94 -9.65
CA ILE A 641 6.34 25.70 -8.57
C ILE A 641 5.33 26.54 -7.79
N VAL A 642 4.38 27.17 -8.47
CA VAL A 642 3.45 28.14 -7.86
C VAL A 642 2.57 27.52 -6.76
N GLY A 643 2.22 26.23 -6.89
CA GLY A 643 1.39 25.51 -5.92
C GLY A 643 2.12 24.95 -4.69
N MET A 644 3.43 25.19 -4.56
CA MET A 644 4.23 24.62 -3.45
C MET A 644 4.01 25.37 -2.12
N ASP A 645 3.94 24.62 -1.02
CA ASP A 645 3.80 25.08 0.36
C ASP A 645 5.13 25.13 1.14
N LEU A 646 6.13 24.34 0.75
CA LEU A 646 7.40 24.19 1.49
C LEU A 646 8.60 24.82 0.78
N LYS A 647 9.35 25.68 1.51
CA LYS A 647 10.52 26.40 0.97
C LYS A 647 11.64 25.46 0.48
N ASN A 648 11.79 24.31 1.13
CA ASN A 648 12.83 23.34 0.76
C ASN A 648 12.48 22.61 -0.54
N ASP A 649 11.20 22.30 -0.76
CA ASP A 649 10.74 21.65 -1.99
C ASP A 649 10.95 22.56 -3.21
N VAL A 650 10.66 23.86 -3.06
CA VAL A 650 10.93 24.87 -4.09
C VAL A 650 12.42 24.92 -4.45
N ARG A 651 13.30 24.94 -3.45
CA ARG A 651 14.76 24.99 -3.67
C ARG A 651 15.28 23.72 -4.34
N ASN A 652 14.72 22.56 -3.97
CA ASN A 652 15.04 21.30 -4.62
C ASN A 652 14.63 21.35 -6.10
N ALA A 653 13.41 21.82 -6.39
CA ALA A 653 12.94 21.97 -7.76
C ALA A 653 13.82 22.90 -8.61
N PHE A 654 14.31 24.02 -8.04
CA PHE A 654 15.27 24.88 -8.73
C PHE A 654 16.58 24.17 -9.08
N ASN A 655 17.13 23.36 -8.15
CA ASN A 655 18.34 22.58 -8.42
C ASN A 655 18.13 21.56 -9.54
N GLU A 656 17.01 20.84 -9.53
CA GLU A 656 16.62 19.89 -10.57
C GLU A 656 16.51 20.58 -11.95
N LEU A 657 15.89 21.76 -12.00
CA LEU A 657 15.58 22.48 -13.25
C LEU A 657 16.76 23.24 -13.87
N THR A 658 17.83 23.53 -13.11
CA THR A 658 18.95 24.39 -13.54
C THR A 658 19.74 23.84 -14.74
N GLY A 659 19.74 22.53 -15.01
CA GLY A 659 20.45 21.97 -16.18
C GLY A 659 21.99 22.10 -16.12
N GLN A 660 22.56 22.11 -14.91
CA GLN A 660 24.00 22.31 -14.64
C GLN A 660 24.91 21.37 -15.44
N ILE A 661 24.46 20.14 -15.72
CA ILE A 661 25.22 19.11 -16.44
C ILE A 661 25.85 19.60 -17.75
N HIS A 662 25.20 20.53 -18.47
CA HIS A 662 25.74 21.08 -19.72
C HIS A 662 26.93 22.02 -19.50
N ALA A 663 26.95 22.73 -18.37
CA ALA A 663 28.11 23.53 -17.96
C ALA A 663 29.25 22.62 -17.49
N ASP A 664 28.93 21.57 -16.72
CA ASP A 664 29.91 20.59 -16.23
C ASP A 664 30.62 19.88 -17.39
N VAL A 665 29.89 19.52 -18.46
CA VAL A 665 30.49 18.97 -19.69
C VAL A 665 31.47 19.94 -20.34
N LEU A 666 31.10 21.21 -20.53
CA LEU A 666 32.01 22.22 -21.10
C LEU A 666 33.25 22.43 -20.21
N SER A 667 33.06 22.43 -18.90
CA SER A 667 34.14 22.55 -17.92
C SER A 667 35.12 21.37 -18.02
N ASN A 668 34.61 20.13 -18.00
CA ASN A 668 35.42 18.93 -18.10
C ASN A 668 36.14 18.81 -19.47
N GLN A 669 35.49 19.18 -20.58
CA GLN A 669 36.13 19.22 -21.91
C GLN A 669 37.34 20.15 -21.94
N LEU A 670 37.24 21.30 -21.27
CA LEU A 670 38.35 22.25 -21.15
C LEU A 670 39.45 21.72 -20.23
N ASN A 671 39.09 21.08 -19.11
CA ASN A 671 40.07 20.48 -18.19
C ASN A 671 40.84 19.32 -18.85
N GLY A 672 40.15 18.51 -19.67
CA GLY A 672 40.75 17.39 -20.39
C GLY A 672 41.81 17.78 -21.43
N SER A 673 41.91 19.05 -21.84
CA SER A 673 42.98 19.52 -22.74
C SER A 673 44.36 19.28 -22.15
N ARG A 674 44.49 19.39 -20.82
CA ARG A 674 45.74 19.20 -20.09
C ARG A 674 46.35 17.83 -20.38
N GLN A 675 45.54 16.77 -20.47
CA GLN A 675 46.04 15.39 -20.56
C GLN A 675 46.67 15.12 -21.92
N ILE A 676 46.14 15.79 -22.95
CA ILE A 676 46.71 15.80 -24.29
C ILE A 676 48.03 16.57 -24.31
N LYS A 677 48.05 17.82 -23.80
CA LYS A 677 49.30 18.61 -23.68
C LYS A 677 50.39 17.83 -22.95
N GLU A 678 50.08 17.26 -21.80
CA GLU A 678 51.06 16.53 -20.97
C GLU A 678 51.61 15.29 -21.69
N THR A 679 50.76 14.60 -22.45
CA THR A 679 51.19 13.47 -23.28
C THR A 679 52.17 13.90 -24.37
N LEU A 680 51.85 14.99 -25.08
CA LEU A 680 52.68 15.51 -26.17
C LEU A 680 54.01 16.07 -25.64
N LEU A 681 53.99 16.86 -24.56
CA LEU A 681 55.21 17.36 -23.91
C LEU A 681 56.09 16.22 -23.38
N SER A 682 55.49 15.20 -22.75
CA SER A 682 56.23 14.02 -22.33
C SER A 682 56.83 13.26 -23.50
N GLN A 683 56.19 13.25 -24.67
CA GLN A 683 56.73 12.57 -25.83
C GLN A 683 57.93 13.30 -26.43
N VAL A 684 57.84 14.61 -26.63
CA VAL A 684 58.97 15.44 -27.08
C VAL A 684 60.16 15.25 -26.13
N LYS A 685 59.92 15.35 -24.82
CA LYS A 685 60.95 15.12 -23.77
C LYS A 685 61.56 13.71 -23.80
N ASN A 686 60.75 12.67 -23.99
CA ASN A 686 61.25 11.29 -23.98
C ASN A 686 62.15 10.95 -25.19
N ALA A 687 61.94 11.68 -26.28
CA ALA A 687 62.72 11.53 -27.49
C ALA A 687 64.04 12.31 -27.43
N GLU A 688 64.18 13.32 -26.55
CA GLU A 688 65.38 14.16 -26.40
C GLU A 688 66.62 13.36 -25.97
N ILE A 689 67.71 13.55 -26.70
CA ILE A 689 69.04 13.00 -26.38
C ILE A 689 69.78 14.08 -25.60
N LEU A 690 69.82 13.95 -24.29
CA LEU A 690 70.54 14.90 -23.43
C LEU A 690 71.94 14.34 -23.17
N ASN A 691 72.94 15.01 -23.74
CA ASN A 691 74.38 14.70 -23.68
C ASN A 691 74.77 13.27 -24.13
N SER A 692 74.93 13.10 -25.45
CA SER A 692 75.87 12.10 -25.98
C SER A 692 77.04 12.85 -26.61
N GLU A 693 78.28 12.58 -26.18
CA GLU A 693 79.52 12.97 -26.89
C GLU A 693 79.70 12.24 -28.24
N LYS A 694 78.61 11.86 -28.89
CA LYS A 694 78.57 11.33 -30.25
C LYS A 694 77.43 12.01 -30.98
N GLU A 695 77.77 12.72 -32.06
CA GLU A 695 76.82 13.07 -33.11
C GLU A 695 76.18 11.78 -33.62
N SER A 696 74.99 11.45 -33.12
CA SER A 696 74.09 10.49 -33.76
C SER A 696 73.56 11.15 -35.03
N THR A 697 73.84 10.56 -36.19
CA THR A 697 73.44 11.08 -37.52
C THR A 697 72.25 10.33 -38.11
N ASP A 698 71.54 9.52 -37.31
CA ASP A 698 70.57 8.54 -37.82
C ASP A 698 69.15 9.10 -38.07
N ASN A 699 68.82 10.33 -37.62
CA ASN A 699 67.48 10.95 -37.80
C ASN A 699 66.34 9.96 -37.44
N LYS A 700 66.46 9.32 -36.27
CA LYS A 700 65.65 8.16 -35.90
C LYS A 700 64.15 8.47 -35.87
N GLY A 701 63.37 7.52 -36.38
CA GLY A 701 61.92 7.52 -36.25
C GLY A 701 61.50 6.90 -34.92
N ASN A 702 60.33 7.27 -34.41
CA ASN A 702 59.77 6.64 -33.22
C ASN A 702 58.24 6.57 -33.32
N VAL A 703 57.69 5.41 -32.97
CA VAL A 703 56.25 5.20 -32.80
C VAL A 703 55.94 4.91 -31.34
N TRP A 704 54.78 5.35 -30.86
CA TRP A 704 54.38 5.13 -29.48
C TRP A 704 52.88 4.90 -29.34
N ALA A 705 52.53 4.18 -28.28
CA ALA A 705 51.16 3.94 -27.85
C ALA A 705 51.05 4.22 -26.36
N LYS A 706 50.03 4.99 -25.96
CA LYS A 706 49.74 5.36 -24.57
C LYS A 706 48.31 4.97 -24.21
N VAL A 707 48.15 4.26 -23.10
CA VAL A 707 46.86 4.03 -22.45
C VAL A 707 46.79 4.90 -21.22
N LEU A 708 45.67 5.57 -21.00
CA LEU A 708 45.47 6.46 -19.86
C LEU A 708 44.12 6.22 -19.18
N TYR A 709 44.10 6.45 -17.87
CA TYR A 709 42.90 6.54 -17.03
C TYR A 709 43.01 7.79 -16.18
N ASN A 710 41.97 8.62 -16.22
CA ASN A 710 41.87 9.90 -15.55
C ASN A 710 40.60 9.94 -14.70
N TRP A 711 40.67 10.57 -13.53
CA TRP A 711 39.53 10.82 -12.66
C TRP A 711 39.64 12.22 -12.06
N GLU A 712 38.51 12.92 -12.06
CA GLU A 712 38.34 14.30 -11.64
C GLU A 712 37.21 14.38 -10.61
N ASP A 713 37.46 15.07 -9.49
CA ASP A 713 36.45 15.50 -8.52
C ASP A 713 36.39 17.02 -8.54
N SER A 714 35.18 17.56 -8.73
CA SER A 714 34.89 18.98 -8.53
C SER A 714 33.88 19.13 -7.40
N SER A 715 34.35 19.62 -6.26
CA SER A 715 33.57 19.81 -5.04
C SER A 715 32.66 21.05 -5.16
N SER A 716 31.49 21.02 -4.52
CA SER A 716 30.55 22.16 -4.55
C SER A 716 31.18 23.45 -4.01
N ASP A 717 30.97 24.56 -4.72
CA ASP A 717 31.44 25.90 -4.33
C ASP A 717 30.38 26.72 -3.56
N GLY A 718 29.28 26.07 -3.17
CA GLY A 718 28.11 26.69 -2.56
C GLY A 718 27.11 27.29 -3.56
N ASN A 719 27.46 27.38 -4.84
CA ASN A 719 26.55 27.77 -5.93
C ASN A 719 26.17 26.58 -6.84
N ALA A 720 27.18 25.92 -7.39
CA ALA A 720 27.07 24.74 -8.24
C ALA A 720 27.20 23.46 -7.42
N ASN A 721 26.47 22.42 -7.81
CA ASN A 721 26.61 21.09 -7.23
C ASN A 721 27.95 20.46 -7.64
N SER A 722 28.43 19.51 -6.85
CA SER A 722 29.63 18.74 -7.20
C SER A 722 29.39 17.84 -8.42
N TYR A 723 30.46 17.52 -9.13
CA TYR A 723 30.47 16.49 -10.17
C TYR A 723 31.76 15.66 -10.12
N ASP A 724 31.63 14.41 -10.55
CA ASP A 724 32.72 13.47 -10.75
C ASP A 724 32.84 13.18 -12.24
N ALA A 725 34.08 13.09 -12.74
CA ALA A 725 34.33 12.65 -14.10
C ALA A 725 35.44 11.59 -14.14
N SER A 726 35.34 10.68 -15.10
CA SER A 726 36.40 9.71 -15.41
C SER A 726 36.56 9.59 -16.91
N ALA A 727 37.81 9.53 -17.36
CA ALA A 727 38.13 9.36 -18.77
C ALA A 727 39.17 8.26 -18.96
N TYR A 728 38.97 7.42 -19.98
CA TYR A 728 39.95 6.40 -20.35
C TYR A 728 40.08 6.30 -21.85
N GLY A 729 41.25 5.89 -22.33
CA GLY A 729 41.45 5.75 -23.75
C GLY A 729 42.86 5.43 -24.17
N VAL A 730 43.06 5.49 -25.48
CA VAL A 730 44.31 5.15 -26.15
C VAL A 730 44.71 6.28 -27.09
N LEU A 731 45.97 6.68 -27.00
CA LEU A 731 46.63 7.61 -27.90
C LEU A 731 47.77 6.90 -28.62
N LEU A 732 47.88 7.15 -29.92
CA LEU A 732 48.95 6.65 -30.77
C LEU A 732 49.67 7.84 -31.41
N GLY A 733 50.97 7.74 -31.60
CA GLY A 733 51.70 8.77 -32.31
C GLY A 733 52.98 8.28 -32.96
N ALA A 734 53.49 9.11 -33.85
CA ALA A 734 54.74 8.90 -34.56
C ALA A 734 55.48 10.23 -34.64
N ASP A 735 56.79 10.20 -34.41
CA ASP A 735 57.68 11.34 -34.54
C ASP A 735 58.98 10.96 -35.23
N GLN A 736 59.61 11.95 -35.84
CA GLN A 736 60.89 11.81 -36.52
C GLN A 736 61.79 12.99 -36.18
N ARG A 737 63.09 12.70 -36.05
CA ARG A 737 64.14 13.68 -35.88
C ARG A 737 64.71 14.16 -37.21
N PHE A 738 65.07 15.43 -37.24
CA PHE A 738 65.67 16.13 -38.37
C PHE A 738 66.77 17.08 -37.86
N ASN A 739 67.59 17.61 -38.78
CA ASN A 739 68.60 18.61 -38.49
C ASN A 739 69.61 18.15 -37.42
N ASN A 740 70.28 17.02 -37.67
CA ASN A 740 71.24 16.38 -36.76
C ASN A 740 70.64 16.14 -35.37
N ASP A 741 69.46 15.52 -35.35
CA ASP A 741 68.69 15.24 -34.15
C ASP A 741 68.24 16.48 -33.34
N LYS A 742 68.40 17.73 -33.82
CA LYS A 742 67.99 18.94 -33.07
C LYS A 742 66.52 19.31 -33.18
N MET A 743 65.84 18.86 -34.25
CA MET A 743 64.43 19.14 -34.47
C MET A 743 63.63 17.85 -34.45
N LEU A 744 62.51 17.84 -33.73
CA LEU A 744 61.55 16.74 -33.71
C LEU A 744 60.21 17.24 -34.24
N LEU A 745 59.60 16.49 -35.14
CA LEU A 745 58.24 16.71 -35.60
C LEU A 745 57.44 15.42 -35.42
N GLY A 746 56.21 15.54 -34.91
CA GLY A 746 55.36 14.40 -34.67
C GLY A 746 53.87 14.67 -34.81
N VAL A 747 53.15 13.58 -35.03
CA VAL A 747 51.69 13.55 -35.14
C VAL A 747 51.15 12.55 -34.13
N ALA A 748 49.99 12.86 -33.55
CA ALA A 748 49.31 11.94 -32.65
C ALA A 748 47.81 11.96 -32.89
N ALA A 749 47.18 10.80 -32.75
CA ALA A 749 45.73 10.65 -32.80
C ALA A 749 45.27 9.65 -31.74
N GLY A 750 44.00 9.71 -31.36
CA GLY A 750 43.45 8.70 -30.46
C GLY A 750 42.02 8.93 -30.06
N VAL A 751 41.53 8.05 -29.20
CA VAL A 751 40.15 8.03 -28.75
C VAL A 751 40.11 7.91 -27.24
N THR A 752 39.31 8.76 -26.60
CA THR A 752 38.96 8.63 -25.18
C THR A 752 37.45 8.58 -25.02
N LYS A 753 37.02 7.89 -23.96
CA LYS A 753 35.64 7.91 -23.48
C LYS A 753 35.61 8.57 -22.11
N THR A 754 34.70 9.51 -21.94
CA THR A 754 34.48 10.19 -20.66
C THR A 754 33.10 9.87 -20.13
N SER A 755 32.99 9.59 -18.83
CA SER A 755 31.75 9.52 -18.09
C SER A 755 31.78 10.58 -17.01
N LEU A 756 30.71 11.36 -16.89
CA LEU A 756 30.53 12.43 -15.92
C LEU A 756 29.19 12.25 -15.22
N SER A 757 29.18 12.39 -13.89
CA SER A 757 27.98 12.34 -13.07
C SER A 757 27.97 13.51 -12.09
N GLY A 758 26.84 14.20 -12.00
CA GLY A 758 26.66 15.33 -11.08
C GLY A 758 25.19 15.45 -10.71
N TYR A 759 24.90 15.45 -9.40
CA TYR A 759 23.53 15.45 -8.89
C TYR A 759 22.68 14.33 -9.53
N ASN A 760 21.45 14.61 -9.97
CA ASN A 760 20.56 13.66 -10.67
C ASN A 760 20.78 13.62 -12.20
N SER A 761 22.00 13.91 -12.66
CA SER A 761 22.36 13.99 -14.09
C SER A 761 23.62 13.21 -14.43
N HIS A 762 23.65 12.70 -15.66
CA HIS A 762 24.77 11.94 -16.20
C HIS A 762 25.08 12.42 -17.62
N ALA A 763 26.36 12.41 -17.97
CA ALA A 763 26.85 12.69 -19.31
C ALA A 763 27.93 11.68 -19.71
N ASN A 764 27.95 11.31 -20.98
CA ASN A 764 29.01 10.51 -21.57
C ASN A 764 29.47 11.15 -22.87
N SER A 765 30.78 11.08 -23.13
CA SER A 765 31.34 11.58 -24.37
C SER A 765 32.33 10.62 -25.00
N GLU A 766 32.30 10.56 -26.33
CA GLU A 766 33.34 9.95 -27.16
C GLU A 766 34.17 11.07 -27.77
N ASN A 767 35.46 11.06 -27.49
CA ASN A 767 36.37 12.13 -27.88
C ASN A 767 37.43 11.61 -28.85
N TYR A 768 37.58 12.28 -29.99
CA TYR A 768 38.56 11.94 -31.03
C TYR A 768 39.60 13.03 -31.11
N HIS A 769 40.86 12.67 -30.86
CA HIS A 769 41.97 13.60 -30.75
C HIS A 769 42.83 13.56 -32.02
N LEU A 770 43.26 14.72 -32.50
CA LEU A 770 44.25 14.90 -33.55
C LEU A 770 45.22 16.00 -33.15
N SER A 771 46.51 15.71 -33.16
CA SER A 771 47.53 16.63 -32.64
C SER A 771 48.78 16.64 -33.49
N LEU A 772 49.44 17.80 -33.53
CA LEU A 772 50.78 18.00 -34.06
C LEU A 772 51.67 18.52 -32.94
N TYR A 773 52.90 18.04 -32.87
CA TYR A 773 53.86 18.47 -31.85
C TYR A 773 55.26 18.60 -32.44
N SER A 774 56.04 19.50 -31.86
CA SER A 774 57.42 19.74 -32.26
C SER A 774 58.31 20.07 -31.07
N GLY A 775 59.59 19.72 -31.19
CA GLY A 775 60.65 20.13 -30.27
C GLY A 775 61.85 20.66 -31.05
N TYR A 776 62.54 21.65 -30.49
CA TYR A 776 63.80 22.15 -31.03
C TYR A 776 64.82 22.40 -29.91
N ASP A 777 66.00 21.81 -30.04
CA ASP A 777 67.09 21.89 -29.07
C ASP A 777 68.10 22.97 -29.47
N PHE A 778 68.11 24.11 -28.75
CA PHE A 778 69.07 25.21 -28.89
C PHE A 778 70.27 25.05 -27.92
N ASN A 779 70.87 23.87 -27.89
CA ASN A 779 71.97 23.47 -27.00
C ASN A 779 71.67 23.60 -25.48
N ARG A 780 71.47 24.81 -24.95
CA ARG A 780 71.17 25.08 -23.54
C ARG A 780 69.69 25.32 -23.25
N ILE A 781 68.89 25.59 -24.28
CA ILE A 781 67.45 25.86 -24.16
C ILE A 781 66.72 24.90 -25.10
N THR A 782 65.63 24.30 -24.63
CA THR A 782 64.74 23.50 -25.47
C THR A 782 63.39 24.20 -25.60
N LEU A 783 62.92 24.29 -26.84
CA LEU A 783 61.60 24.82 -27.18
C LEU A 783 60.68 23.66 -27.56
N ARG A 784 59.51 23.57 -26.94
CA ARG A 784 58.49 22.56 -27.24
C ARG A 784 57.19 23.26 -27.59
N ALA A 785 56.49 22.77 -28.60
CA ALA A 785 55.20 23.34 -28.99
C ALA A 785 54.26 22.25 -29.48
N GLY A 786 52.96 22.50 -29.40
CA GLY A 786 51.97 21.61 -29.97
C GLY A 786 50.63 22.28 -30.19
N VAL A 787 49.89 21.71 -31.13
CA VAL A 787 48.51 22.07 -31.42
C VAL A 787 47.66 20.80 -31.38
N SER A 788 46.47 20.89 -30.82
CA SER A 788 45.54 19.77 -30.76
C SER A 788 44.12 20.21 -31.07
N ASN A 789 43.40 19.33 -31.74
CA ASN A 789 41.97 19.42 -31.95
C ASN A 789 41.31 18.15 -31.42
N THR A 790 40.25 18.30 -30.63
CA THR A 790 39.46 17.20 -30.09
C THR A 790 37.99 17.37 -30.48
N PHE A 791 37.47 16.42 -31.24
CA PHE A 791 36.04 16.34 -31.55
C PHE A 791 35.32 15.56 -30.46
N HIS A 792 34.22 16.10 -29.95
CA HIS A 792 33.41 15.47 -28.91
C HIS A 792 32.05 15.08 -29.46
N ARG A 793 31.60 13.86 -29.18
CA ARG A 793 30.19 13.45 -29.29
C ARG A 793 29.65 13.28 -27.88
N VAL A 794 28.70 14.10 -27.48
CA VAL A 794 28.18 14.14 -26.11
C VAL A 794 26.74 13.65 -26.10
N HIS A 795 26.46 12.74 -25.18
CA HIS A 795 25.11 12.39 -24.78
C HIS A 795 24.91 12.74 -23.29
N THR A 796 23.73 13.26 -22.97
CA THR A 796 23.37 13.68 -21.61
C THR A 796 22.00 13.11 -21.25
N SER A 797 21.83 12.76 -19.98
CA SER A 797 20.56 12.32 -19.40
C SER A 797 20.38 12.96 -18.02
N LYS A 798 19.28 13.70 -17.85
CA LYS A 798 18.88 14.35 -16.61
C LYS A 798 17.53 13.80 -16.16
N THR A 799 17.46 13.30 -14.94
CA THR A 799 16.19 12.85 -14.34
C THR A 799 15.72 13.93 -13.37
N LEU A 800 14.49 14.41 -13.53
CA LEU A 800 13.88 15.39 -12.64
C LEU A 800 12.96 14.67 -11.66
N ASN A 801 13.08 14.96 -10.37
CA ASN A 801 12.16 14.47 -9.36
C ASN A 801 11.98 15.47 -8.21
N TYR A 802 10.78 16.04 -8.09
CA TYR A 802 10.45 16.93 -6.98
C TYR A 802 8.94 16.92 -6.71
N VAL A 803 8.55 16.77 -5.43
CA VAL A 803 7.15 16.66 -5.00
C VAL A 803 6.40 15.58 -5.80
N ALA A 804 5.41 15.95 -6.61
CA ALA A 804 4.62 15.05 -7.47
C ALA A 804 5.07 15.09 -8.95
N GLN A 805 6.19 15.75 -9.24
CA GLN A 805 6.68 16.02 -10.59
C GLN A 805 7.84 15.09 -10.93
N SER A 806 7.79 14.54 -12.14
CA SER A 806 8.87 13.73 -12.67
C SER A 806 9.01 13.92 -14.18
N ASP A 807 10.25 13.91 -14.66
CA ASP A 807 10.56 13.99 -16.10
C ASP A 807 11.93 13.35 -16.36
N LYS A 808 12.22 13.06 -17.62
CA LYS A 808 13.52 12.59 -18.06
C LYS A 808 13.91 13.27 -19.36
N ASN A 809 14.97 14.07 -19.29
CA ASN A 809 15.46 14.83 -20.41
C ASN A 809 16.76 14.23 -20.93
N THR A 810 16.89 14.11 -22.25
CA THR A 810 18.11 13.62 -22.90
C THR A 810 18.54 14.54 -24.03
N ALA A 811 19.84 14.77 -24.21
CA ALA A 811 20.32 15.53 -25.37
C ALA A 811 21.53 14.86 -26.00
N ASN A 812 21.61 14.96 -27.33
CA ASN A 812 22.78 14.57 -28.12
C ASN A 812 23.30 15.81 -28.85
N TYR A 813 24.59 16.10 -28.71
CA TYR A 813 25.23 17.22 -29.40
C TYR A 813 26.72 16.98 -29.62
N ASN A 814 27.28 17.67 -30.60
CA ASN A 814 28.70 17.64 -30.89
C ASN A 814 29.42 18.82 -30.23
N GLY A 815 30.71 18.63 -29.95
CA GLY A 815 31.59 19.67 -29.43
C GLY A 815 32.96 19.62 -30.08
N ASN A 816 33.74 20.69 -29.89
CA ASN A 816 35.10 20.77 -30.39
C ASN A 816 35.99 21.54 -29.42
N THR A 817 37.14 20.98 -29.05
CA THR A 817 38.17 21.62 -28.23
C THR A 817 39.44 21.81 -29.04
N ASN A 818 39.90 23.06 -29.12
CA ASN A 818 41.15 23.44 -29.78
C ASN A 818 42.14 23.89 -28.73
N GLN A 819 43.39 23.46 -28.87
CA GLN A 819 44.45 23.76 -27.91
C GLN A 819 45.74 24.10 -28.65
N ILE A 820 46.45 25.10 -28.16
CA ILE A 820 47.83 25.41 -28.54
C ILE A 820 48.64 25.65 -27.28
N PHE A 821 49.86 25.11 -27.25
CA PHE A 821 50.78 25.33 -26.14
C PHE A 821 52.22 25.47 -26.63
N ILE A 822 53.00 26.19 -25.82
CA ILE A 822 54.43 26.38 -26.00
C ILE A 822 55.13 26.26 -24.65
N GLU A 823 56.30 25.63 -24.63
CA GLU A 823 57.12 25.47 -23.43
C GLU A 823 58.57 25.79 -23.75
N VAL A 824 59.20 26.57 -22.86
CA VAL A 824 60.63 26.83 -22.86
C VAL A 824 61.22 26.17 -21.61
N ALA A 825 62.26 25.37 -21.80
CA ALA A 825 62.92 24.63 -20.73
C ALA A 825 64.44 24.80 -20.79
N TYR A 826 65.11 24.75 -19.63
CA TYR A 826 66.56 24.87 -19.50
C TYR A 826 67.15 23.65 -18.79
N PRO A 827 67.54 22.58 -19.52
CA PRO A 827 68.05 21.36 -18.90
C PRO A 827 69.46 21.55 -18.31
N ILE A 828 69.64 21.13 -17.05
CA ILE A 828 70.91 21.15 -16.31
C ILE A 828 71.28 19.73 -15.93
N THR A 829 72.43 19.24 -16.40
CA THR A 829 72.92 17.88 -16.12
C THR A 829 73.93 17.90 -14.96
N LEU A 830 73.64 17.15 -13.90
CA LEU A 830 74.43 16.98 -12.67
C LEU A 830 74.76 15.49 -12.47
N SER A 831 75.83 15.00 -13.11
CA SER A 831 76.18 13.57 -13.13
C SER A 831 75.02 12.71 -13.67
N ASP A 832 74.41 11.84 -12.83
CA ASP A 832 73.30 10.95 -13.21
C ASP A 832 71.92 11.57 -13.00
N THR A 833 71.88 12.84 -12.55
CA THR A 833 70.64 13.59 -12.30
C THR A 833 70.52 14.76 -13.26
N GLN A 834 69.34 14.94 -13.83
CA GLN A 834 68.99 16.08 -14.65
C GLN A 834 67.90 16.90 -13.97
N LEU A 835 68.11 18.21 -13.95
CA LEU A 835 67.19 19.18 -13.37
C LEU A 835 66.78 20.17 -14.47
N GLU A 836 65.48 20.37 -14.67
CA GLU A 836 64.95 21.17 -15.79
C GLU A 836 63.87 22.13 -15.27
N PRO A 837 64.20 23.41 -15.00
CA PRO A 837 63.20 24.46 -14.88
C PRO A 837 62.52 24.71 -16.23
N PHE A 838 61.22 24.97 -16.20
CA PHE A 838 60.43 25.25 -17.39
C PHE A 838 59.33 26.28 -17.15
N VAL A 839 58.93 26.95 -18.23
CA VAL A 839 57.74 27.80 -18.30
C VAL A 839 56.92 27.37 -19.52
N ASN A 840 55.65 27.04 -19.28
CA ASN A 840 54.68 26.66 -20.29
C ASN A 840 53.56 27.70 -20.36
N LEU A 841 53.08 27.99 -21.57
CA LEU A 841 51.89 28.78 -21.83
C LEU A 841 50.94 27.95 -22.71
N GLU A 842 49.65 27.94 -22.35
CA GLU A 842 48.59 27.23 -23.07
C GLU A 842 47.39 28.15 -23.29
N TYR A 843 46.81 28.06 -24.48
CA TYR A 843 45.48 28.56 -24.79
C TYR A 843 44.60 27.39 -25.26
N ALA A 844 43.45 27.21 -24.61
CA ALA A 844 42.46 26.21 -24.96
C ALA A 844 41.08 26.85 -25.13
N LYS A 845 40.34 26.42 -26.14
CA LYS A 845 38.96 26.86 -26.40
C LYS A 845 38.08 25.67 -26.75
N THR A 846 37.03 25.47 -25.97
CA THR A 846 36.01 24.45 -26.21
C THR A 846 34.70 25.10 -26.63
N LYS A 847 33.98 24.45 -27.54
CA LYS A 847 32.70 24.92 -28.07
C LYS A 847 31.76 23.74 -28.27
N ASN A 848 30.55 23.83 -27.72
CA ASN A 848 29.47 22.88 -28.02
C ASN A 848 28.53 23.47 -29.08
N ALA A 849 27.99 22.59 -29.92
CA ALA A 849 26.90 22.90 -30.83
C ALA A 849 25.61 23.23 -30.05
N THR A 850 24.54 23.53 -30.77
CA THR A 850 23.21 23.75 -30.17
C THR A 850 22.79 22.51 -29.38
N ILE A 851 22.30 22.74 -28.16
CA ILE A 851 21.75 21.71 -27.27
C ILE A 851 20.23 21.76 -27.39
N ASN A 852 19.61 20.62 -27.64
CA ASN A 852 18.16 20.47 -27.64
C ASN A 852 17.81 19.21 -26.83
N GLU A 853 17.44 19.38 -25.56
CA GLU A 853 16.92 18.29 -24.75
C GLU A 853 15.59 17.77 -25.33
N GLN A 854 15.44 16.45 -25.34
CA GLN A 854 14.22 15.70 -25.61
C GLN A 854 13.67 15.23 -24.27
N GLY A 855 12.43 15.58 -23.94
CA GLY A 855 11.79 15.28 -22.67
C GLY A 855 10.42 15.97 -22.58
N GLY A 856 9.87 16.11 -21.38
CA GLY A 856 8.66 16.87 -21.13
C GLY A 856 8.87 18.39 -21.18
N ARG A 857 7.98 19.14 -20.53
CA ARG A 857 8.00 20.61 -20.58
C ARG A 857 9.13 21.27 -19.79
N ALA A 858 9.93 20.49 -19.07
CA ALA A 858 11.16 20.97 -18.45
C ALA A 858 12.40 20.80 -19.35
N ALA A 859 12.25 20.31 -20.59
CA ALA A 859 13.34 20.21 -21.56
C ALA A 859 13.97 21.59 -21.84
N LEU A 860 15.29 21.61 -21.93
CA LEU A 860 16.11 22.81 -22.15
C LEU A 860 16.69 22.88 -23.57
N GLN A 861 16.94 24.11 -24.01
CA GLN A 861 17.67 24.44 -25.23
C GLN A 861 18.82 25.40 -24.93
N ALA A 862 19.90 25.26 -25.68
CA ALA A 862 21.02 26.20 -25.66
C ALA A 862 21.50 26.46 -27.09
N HIS A 863 21.78 27.72 -27.44
CA HIS A 863 22.54 28.02 -28.64
C HIS A 863 24.00 27.58 -28.47
N SER A 864 24.71 27.45 -29.59
CA SER A 864 26.14 27.12 -29.57
C SER A 864 26.94 28.15 -28.77
N GLN A 865 27.71 27.66 -27.80
CA GLN A 865 28.45 28.47 -26.82
C GLN A 865 29.86 27.91 -26.61
N SER A 866 30.79 28.75 -26.18
CA SER A 866 32.20 28.38 -26.00
C SER A 866 32.79 28.90 -24.71
N LEU A 867 33.65 28.09 -24.09
CA LEU A 867 34.54 28.50 -23.01
C LEU A 867 35.98 28.53 -23.52
N ASN A 868 36.80 29.40 -22.94
CA ASN A 868 38.23 29.46 -23.21
C ASN A 868 39.00 29.60 -21.91
N SER A 869 40.25 29.13 -21.91
CA SER A 869 41.17 29.27 -20.81
C SER A 869 42.57 29.55 -21.33
N THR A 870 43.23 30.51 -20.69
CA THR A 870 44.66 30.76 -20.87
C THR A 870 45.34 30.40 -19.57
N THR A 871 46.34 29.52 -19.62
CA THR A 871 47.08 29.10 -18.42
C THR A 871 48.58 29.19 -18.65
N SER A 872 49.32 29.50 -17.59
CA SER A 872 50.76 29.32 -17.56
C SER A 872 51.13 28.31 -16.49
N THR A 873 52.10 27.44 -16.77
CA THR A 873 52.67 26.53 -15.79
C THR A 873 54.15 26.78 -15.66
N THR A 874 54.60 27.15 -14.47
CA THR A 874 56.02 27.30 -14.15
C THR A 874 56.40 26.21 -13.18
N GLY A 875 57.50 25.51 -13.44
CA GLY A 875 57.85 24.37 -12.61
C GLY A 875 59.29 23.91 -12.73
N LEU A 876 59.56 22.85 -11.99
CA LEU A 876 60.83 22.18 -11.94
C LEU A 876 60.64 20.68 -12.16
N ARG A 877 61.48 20.11 -13.03
CA ARG A 877 61.54 18.67 -13.27
C ARG A 877 62.84 18.10 -12.79
N LEU A 878 62.76 16.86 -12.31
CA LEU A 878 63.86 16.02 -11.92
C LEU A 878 63.81 14.73 -12.72
N ASN A 879 64.94 14.26 -13.23
CA ASN A 879 65.08 12.97 -13.88
C ASN A 879 66.39 12.33 -13.43
N ASN A 880 66.33 11.12 -12.88
CA ASN A 880 67.50 10.37 -12.43
C ASN A 880 67.57 9.05 -13.19
N GLN A 881 68.74 8.68 -13.72
CA GLN A 881 68.92 7.52 -14.57
C GLN A 881 69.94 6.54 -13.97
N TRP A 882 69.52 5.30 -13.77
CA TRP A 882 70.37 4.21 -13.29
C TRP A 882 70.59 3.16 -14.39
N LYS A 883 71.84 2.75 -14.58
CA LYS A 883 72.19 1.65 -15.48
C LYS A 883 71.93 0.31 -14.79
N LEU A 884 71.06 -0.54 -15.37
CA LEU A 884 70.82 -1.90 -14.88
C LEU A 884 71.89 -2.87 -15.42
N ASN A 885 72.24 -2.72 -16.70
CA ASN A 885 73.27 -3.48 -17.41
C ASN A 885 73.71 -2.68 -18.67
N ASN A 886 74.55 -3.28 -19.53
CA ASN A 886 75.05 -2.60 -20.74
C ASN A 886 73.98 -2.27 -21.81
N LYS A 887 72.73 -2.76 -21.67
CA LYS A 887 71.65 -2.64 -22.68
C LYS A 887 70.31 -2.11 -22.13
N SER A 888 70.20 -1.89 -20.82
CA SER A 888 68.97 -1.48 -20.14
C SER A 888 69.24 -0.46 -19.04
N ASN A 889 68.39 0.56 -18.94
CA ASN A 889 68.40 1.55 -17.87
C ASN A 889 67.01 1.77 -17.30
N VAL A 890 66.95 2.27 -16.07
CA VAL A 890 65.72 2.73 -15.41
C VAL A 890 65.89 4.20 -15.09
N SER A 891 64.86 4.98 -15.36
CA SER A 891 64.81 6.38 -14.98
C SER A 891 63.60 6.66 -14.11
N LEU A 892 63.82 7.36 -13.00
CA LEU A 892 62.76 7.93 -12.17
C LEU A 892 62.68 9.42 -12.47
N TYR A 893 61.49 9.91 -12.78
CA TYR A 893 61.26 11.32 -13.04
C TYR A 893 60.14 11.88 -12.17
N GLY A 894 60.27 13.16 -11.84
CA GLY A 894 59.29 13.94 -11.09
C GLY A 894 59.13 15.35 -11.64
N GLU A 895 57.96 15.95 -11.40
CA GLU A 895 57.64 17.33 -11.76
C GLU A 895 56.86 17.97 -10.62
N LEU A 896 57.24 19.19 -10.26
CA LEU A 896 56.43 20.09 -9.44
C LEU A 896 56.19 21.37 -10.24
N GLY A 897 54.94 21.73 -10.40
CA GLY A 897 54.54 22.91 -11.16
C GLY A 897 53.49 23.73 -10.43
N TRP A 898 53.54 25.04 -10.62
CA TRP A 898 52.46 25.96 -10.28
C TRP A 898 51.76 26.37 -11.56
N LEU A 899 50.47 26.04 -11.66
CA LEU A 899 49.61 26.43 -12.76
C LEU A 899 48.81 27.66 -12.34
N HIS A 900 48.83 28.70 -13.18
CA HIS A 900 48.07 29.91 -13.01
C HIS A 900 47.12 30.11 -14.19
N GLN A 901 45.84 30.37 -13.91
CA GLN A 901 44.80 30.62 -14.91
C GLN A 901 44.45 32.11 -15.01
N TYR A 902 44.47 32.63 -16.24
CA TYR A 902 44.13 34.02 -16.55
C TYR A 902 42.65 34.16 -16.97
N HIS A 903 42.08 35.36 -16.84
CA HIS A 903 40.68 35.72 -17.18
C HIS A 903 39.60 35.06 -16.29
N ASP A 904 38.34 34.97 -16.78
CA ASP A 904 37.20 34.55 -15.97
C ASP A 904 37.31 33.11 -15.48
N MET A 905 36.94 32.91 -14.21
CA MET A 905 36.91 31.61 -13.54
C MET A 905 35.52 30.97 -13.58
N GLU A 906 34.50 31.79 -13.84
CA GLU A 906 33.11 31.36 -13.94
C GLU A 906 32.90 30.55 -15.22
N ARG A 907 32.33 29.35 -15.08
CA ARG A 907 32.07 28.43 -16.19
C ARG A 907 30.57 28.24 -16.37
N GLY A 908 29.95 29.21 -17.05
CA GLY A 908 28.50 29.25 -17.28
C GLY A 908 28.07 28.87 -18.69
N ILE A 909 26.84 28.37 -18.82
CA ILE A 909 26.13 28.22 -20.09
C ILE A 909 24.74 28.85 -19.99
N ASN A 910 24.35 29.58 -21.04
CA ASN A 910 22.99 30.13 -21.15
C ASN A 910 22.03 29.08 -21.73
N LEU A 911 20.97 28.81 -21.00
CA LEU A 911 19.92 27.85 -21.29
C LEU A 911 18.56 28.57 -21.32
N ARG A 912 17.56 27.90 -21.90
CA ARG A 912 16.15 28.28 -21.81
C ARG A 912 15.29 27.04 -21.86
N PHE A 913 14.05 27.11 -21.38
CA PHE A 913 13.08 26.03 -21.62
C PHE A 913 12.70 25.98 -23.10
N THR A 914 12.48 24.77 -23.61
CA THR A 914 12.09 24.52 -25.01
C THR A 914 10.87 25.35 -25.39
N ASN A 915 10.93 26.02 -26.55
CA ASN A 915 9.87 26.90 -27.08
C ASN A 915 9.51 28.11 -26.20
N THR A 916 10.43 28.56 -25.34
CA THR A 916 10.26 29.78 -24.53
C THR A 916 11.31 30.84 -24.89
N GLN A 917 11.10 32.07 -24.42
CA GLN A 917 12.03 33.19 -24.61
C GLN A 917 12.97 33.45 -23.42
N PRO A 918 12.54 33.33 -22.14
CA PRO A 918 13.41 33.62 -21.01
C PRO A 918 14.66 32.72 -21.00
N THR A 919 15.83 33.34 -21.02
CA THR A 919 17.12 32.66 -20.85
C THR A 919 17.61 32.78 -19.41
N PHE A 920 18.33 31.77 -18.93
CA PHE A 920 19.02 31.79 -17.66
C PHE A 920 20.41 31.17 -17.81
N THR A 921 21.33 31.54 -16.93
CA THR A 921 22.68 30.96 -16.87
C THR A 921 22.73 29.85 -15.84
N ALA A 922 23.27 28.69 -16.22
CA ALA A 922 23.66 27.62 -15.32
C ALA A 922 25.18 27.54 -15.24
N ASN A 923 25.72 27.63 -14.03
CA ASN A 923 27.16 27.59 -13.79
C ASN A 923 27.59 26.22 -13.29
N SER A 924 28.72 25.73 -13.80
CA SER A 924 29.50 24.65 -13.20
C SER A 924 30.27 25.18 -11.97
N VAL A 925 30.99 24.31 -11.29
CA VAL A 925 31.92 24.70 -10.23
C VAL A 925 33.01 25.60 -10.83
N ASP A 926 33.22 26.76 -10.22
CA ASP A 926 34.26 27.69 -10.68
C ASP A 926 35.65 27.05 -10.58
N THR A 927 36.47 27.27 -11.59
CA THR A 927 37.88 26.82 -11.56
C THR A 927 38.69 27.67 -10.58
N ALA A 928 39.81 27.14 -10.08
CA ALA A 928 40.68 27.86 -9.17
C ALA A 928 41.76 28.66 -9.92
N ARG A 929 42.11 29.84 -9.41
CA ARG A 929 43.08 30.75 -10.03
C ARG A 929 44.46 30.10 -10.14
N ASP A 930 44.80 29.33 -9.11
CA ASP A 930 46.09 28.72 -8.90
C ASP A 930 45.91 27.25 -8.54
N ALA A 931 46.76 26.40 -9.10
CA ALA A 931 46.78 24.97 -8.84
C ALA A 931 48.20 24.43 -8.69
N LEU A 932 48.37 23.41 -7.84
CA LEU A 932 49.60 22.64 -7.73
C LEU A 932 49.54 21.46 -8.70
N VAL A 933 50.56 21.31 -9.53
CA VAL A 933 50.75 20.18 -10.44
C VAL A 933 51.87 19.30 -9.89
N VAL A 934 51.60 18.00 -9.76
CA VAL A 934 52.58 17.00 -9.31
C VAL A 934 52.61 15.86 -10.30
N LYS A 935 53.81 15.49 -10.76
CA LYS A 935 53.99 14.27 -11.57
C LYS A 935 55.10 13.41 -11.01
N ALA A 936 54.93 12.11 -11.16
CA ALA A 936 55.95 11.13 -10.84
C ALA A 936 55.81 9.94 -11.78
N GLY A 937 56.92 9.34 -12.17
CA GLY A 937 56.86 8.15 -13.00
C GLY A 937 58.20 7.48 -13.20
N THR A 938 58.14 6.27 -13.75
CA THR A 938 59.30 5.47 -14.09
C THR A 938 59.31 5.18 -15.58
N ARG A 939 60.52 5.07 -16.13
CA ARG A 939 60.74 4.66 -17.51
C ARG A 939 61.85 3.62 -17.55
N ILE A 940 61.56 2.50 -18.21
CA ILE A 940 62.43 1.35 -18.36
C ILE A 940 62.80 1.24 -19.84
N GLN A 941 64.09 1.31 -20.14
CA GLN A 941 64.60 0.95 -21.45
C GLN A 941 64.78 -0.57 -21.50
N ILE A 942 63.92 -1.24 -22.27
CA ILE A 942 63.89 -2.70 -22.39
C ILE A 942 65.10 -3.18 -23.21
N ASN A 943 65.37 -2.51 -24.33
CA ASN A 943 66.51 -2.74 -25.22
C ASN A 943 66.90 -1.42 -25.92
N GLU A 944 67.77 -1.47 -26.92
CA GLU A 944 68.25 -0.28 -27.63
C GLU A 944 67.15 0.52 -28.35
N ILE A 945 65.99 -0.09 -28.63
CA ILE A 945 64.91 0.52 -29.42
C ILE A 945 63.57 0.64 -28.68
N SER A 946 63.33 -0.11 -27.60
CA SER A 946 62.03 -0.21 -26.91
C SER A 946 62.07 0.40 -25.51
N LYS A 947 61.12 1.28 -25.20
CA LYS A 947 60.94 1.88 -23.88
C LYS A 947 59.52 1.66 -23.37
N LEU A 948 59.39 1.42 -22.07
CA LEU A 948 58.13 1.37 -21.34
C LEU A 948 58.15 2.45 -20.25
N SER A 949 57.06 3.20 -20.09
CA SER A 949 56.90 4.14 -18.97
C SER A 949 55.54 3.99 -18.29
N ILE A 950 55.54 4.20 -16.98
CA ILE A 950 54.35 4.32 -16.16
C ILE A 950 54.43 5.68 -15.45
N GLY A 951 53.34 6.45 -15.52
CA GLY A 951 53.28 7.81 -14.99
C GLY A 951 52.04 8.07 -14.17
N TYR A 952 52.17 8.95 -13.18
CA TYR A 952 51.10 9.60 -12.45
C TYR A 952 51.19 11.12 -12.67
N SER A 953 50.05 11.76 -12.89
CA SER A 953 49.90 13.21 -12.96
C SER A 953 48.72 13.63 -12.11
N GLY A 954 48.94 14.56 -11.17
CA GLY A 954 47.92 15.12 -10.30
C GLY A 954 47.88 16.64 -10.40
N LEU A 955 46.69 17.21 -10.27
CA LEU A 955 46.46 18.64 -10.06
C LEU A 955 45.52 18.81 -8.88
N THR A 956 45.92 19.68 -7.96
CA THR A 956 45.10 20.04 -6.79
C THR A 956 44.91 21.55 -6.80
N ALA A 957 43.65 21.96 -6.72
CA ALA A 957 43.26 23.35 -6.66
C ALA A 957 42.08 23.52 -5.69
N LYS A 958 41.64 24.77 -5.47
CA LYS A 958 40.42 25.01 -4.69
C LYS A 958 39.23 24.35 -5.40
N ASN A 959 38.49 23.50 -4.69
CA ASN A 959 37.31 22.77 -5.18
C ASN A 959 37.54 21.82 -6.36
N GLN A 960 38.79 21.53 -6.75
CA GLN A 960 39.09 20.68 -7.89
C GLN A 960 40.29 19.77 -7.63
N GLN A 961 40.14 18.49 -7.97
CA GLN A 961 41.22 17.50 -8.01
C GLN A 961 41.15 16.73 -9.32
N ASP A 962 42.25 16.69 -10.07
CA ASP A 962 42.34 16.01 -11.37
C ASP A 962 43.59 15.12 -11.41
N ASN A 963 43.37 13.82 -11.53
CA ASN A 963 44.42 12.82 -11.42
C ASN A 963 44.41 11.86 -12.60
N SER A 964 45.58 11.42 -13.03
CA SER A 964 45.75 10.52 -14.17
C SER A 964 46.85 9.51 -13.89
N ILE A 965 46.62 8.27 -14.31
CA ILE A 965 47.64 7.24 -14.45
C ILE A 965 47.74 6.85 -15.91
N ASP A 966 48.96 6.63 -16.37
CA ASP A 966 49.21 6.18 -17.73
C ASP A 966 50.31 5.15 -17.86
N MET A 967 50.23 4.39 -18.96
CA MET A 967 51.24 3.46 -19.41
C MET A 967 51.53 3.74 -20.87
N LYS A 968 52.80 3.92 -21.22
CA LYS A 968 53.24 4.21 -22.60
C LYS A 968 54.36 3.28 -23.04
N VAL A 969 54.24 2.76 -24.25
CA VAL A 969 55.28 2.01 -24.96
C VAL A 969 55.75 2.84 -26.15
N SER A 970 57.06 2.92 -26.37
CA SER A 970 57.64 3.57 -27.55
C SER A 970 58.73 2.71 -28.18
N ILE A 971 58.77 2.68 -29.52
CA ILE A 971 59.72 1.91 -30.32
C ILE A 971 60.40 2.85 -31.31
N SER A 972 61.72 2.95 -31.25
CA SER A 972 62.56 3.72 -32.18
C SER A 972 63.05 2.83 -33.34
N PHE A 973 63.18 3.38 -34.54
CA PHE A 973 63.68 2.67 -35.74
C PHE A 973 64.52 3.57 -36.65
#